data_AF-A0A671RZ61-F1
#
_entry.id   AF-A0A671RZ61-F1
#
_cell.length_a   1.000
_cell.length_b   1.000
_cell.length_c   1.000
_cell.angle_alpha   90.00
_cell.angle_beta   90.00
_cell.angle_gamma   90.00
#
_symmetry.space_group_name_H-M   'P 1'
#
loop_
_entity.id
_entity.type
_entity.pdbx_description
1 polymer ?
#
loop_
_entity_poly.entity_id
_entity_poly.type
_entity_poly.pdbx_seq_one_letter_code
_entity_poly.pdbx_strand_id
1 'polypeptide(L)'
;MGVPKFYRWISERYPCLSEVVKEHQIPEFDNLYLDMNGIIHQCSHPNDEDVHFRISEEKIFADIFHYLEVLFRIIKPRKVFFMAVDGVAPRAKMNQQRGRRFRSAKEAEEKIKKALEKGEVLPTEARFDSNCITPGTDFMARLQEQLKYFVHNKLSTDKAWQGVNVYLSGHETPGEGEHKIMEFIRSETTKLGHTPNTRHCLYGLDADLIMLGLTSHEPNFSLLREEVRFGGKKSQKRITAPEETTFHLLHLSLMREYIDYEFSELRNKISFEYDLERIIDDWVLMGFLVGNDFIPHLPHLHINHDALPLLYRTYISVLPSLGGYLNENGHLNLAHFEKYLEKLSDFDREHFSEVFVDLKWFESKVGNKYLNEAAGLAAEEAGAKDMKKSKSSDDSLCLAALDGVRDSHITPGRGEDGEDDDMFETEFRQYKRTYYMTKMGVEVVSDEFLANQARCYVEGIQWILHYYYHGVQSWSWYYPHHYAPFLSDVRNVSSLTLTFDLGKPFMPFEQLLGVLPSASKDLLPRCYQHLMTSPGSPIVECYPQDFKTDLNGKQQEWEAVVLIPFIDEKCLLAAMEPYTHKLAPSEKARNRHTECAINCFDKELDYAYNSPLPQLFPNIVHCHVRQTPIPMDAWRVSLDHVARRIDRGALYFCGFPTLQHIRHKFYKKKSGVMVFQQSSRGENMILEILASQEMEQVEDVATLVLGKTLFVNWPHLMEARVVAVSDGETKFSLDEPSGSQMLYLGNTPPPAKVTHLTDKEQKEWVKEVQGLSEQYARKGTVINETDVVVYAQLLTGRKYVIGQNGNVHLEKQFAKQVLPYPYQTIVKDIKAFDSSLARFKTLEELFPPGTVVFMVANPYYGAMGDVQDSSDVINEGRVRVVFSVPCEPQLDALIQSQHKYSVKYCPGYVLASRLGITSYLVSRFSGSIFIGRGSKKNPHGEQKANVGLNLKFNKKNEEVPGYTKRTEKEWLYSAAVEDLLAEYLERFSELFDFVARNSHDDVFYEDDIWPGEDENGAEKVQEIQGWLKNHPVSSSSRASCDLQILDAGIVEKIEEELEKTKVVITYKPQQSQYLFLNEDVTMALVQGPSNKVCGDGLPKNEYCPNLLFLVSFHNCMTVFLSSVKHKIR
;
A
#
# COMPACT_ATOMS: atom_id res chain seq x y z
N MET A 1 -7.37 7.52 0.09
CA MET A 1 -8.39 8.34 -0.60
C MET A 1 -9.23 7.41 -1.45
N GLY A 2 -10.15 7.92 -2.28
CA GLY A 2 -10.98 7.09 -3.14
C GLY A 2 -12.13 6.41 -2.42
N VAL A 3 -12.17 5.07 -2.45
CA VAL A 3 -13.19 4.27 -1.76
C VAL A 3 -12.73 3.82 -0.36
N PRO A 4 -13.29 4.36 0.75
CA PRO A 4 -12.85 4.03 2.10
C PRO A 4 -13.00 2.55 2.43
N LYS A 5 -11.96 1.95 3.04
CA LYS A 5 -11.90 0.53 3.45
C LYS A 5 -11.99 -0.50 2.31
N PHE A 6 -12.02 -0.06 1.06
CA PHE A 6 -12.16 -0.93 -0.11
C PHE A 6 -11.06 -1.98 -0.24
N TYR A 7 -9.79 -1.58 -0.13
CA TYR A 7 -8.65 -2.51 -0.17
C TYR A 7 -8.77 -3.64 0.87
N ARG A 8 -9.16 -3.31 2.10
CA ARG A 8 -9.34 -4.34 3.13
C ARG A 8 -10.47 -5.29 2.76
N TRP A 9 -11.62 -4.75 2.37
CA TRP A 9 -12.80 -5.53 2.02
C TRP A 9 -12.51 -6.46 0.84
N ILE A 10 -11.90 -5.97 -0.23
CA ILE A 10 -11.63 -6.77 -1.44
C ILE A 10 -10.57 -7.85 -1.18
N SER A 11 -9.53 -7.55 -0.39
CA SER A 11 -8.52 -8.54 -0.02
C SER A 11 -9.08 -9.61 0.92
N GLU A 12 -9.99 -9.28 1.84
CA GLU A 12 -10.70 -10.29 2.64
C GLU A 12 -11.69 -11.10 1.78
N ARG A 13 -12.38 -10.46 0.83
CA ARG A 13 -13.33 -11.09 -0.09
C ARG A 13 -12.64 -12.10 -1.02
N TYR A 14 -11.45 -11.76 -1.50
CA TYR A 14 -10.59 -12.54 -2.40
C TYR A 14 -9.23 -12.82 -1.73
N PRO A 15 -9.12 -13.84 -0.87
CA PRO A 15 -8.00 -13.96 0.07
C PRO A 15 -6.61 -14.19 -0.54
N CYS A 16 -6.54 -14.68 -1.79
CA CYS A 16 -5.27 -14.90 -2.48
C CYS A 16 -4.78 -13.66 -3.27
N LEU A 17 -5.50 -12.53 -3.23
CA LEU A 17 -5.25 -11.37 -4.10
C LEU A 17 -3.89 -10.69 -3.86
N SER A 18 -3.39 -10.70 -2.63
CA SER A 18 -2.15 -10.03 -2.24
C SER A 18 -1.19 -10.97 -1.52
N GLU A 19 0.10 -10.78 -1.74
CA GLU A 19 1.16 -11.48 -1.03
C GLU A 19 2.15 -10.48 -0.39
N VAL A 20 2.72 -10.86 0.75
CA VAL A 20 3.82 -10.11 1.37
C VAL A 20 5.11 -10.53 0.69
N VAL A 21 5.76 -9.59 0.01
CA VAL A 21 6.95 -9.89 -0.80
C VAL A 21 8.22 -9.44 -0.08
N LYS A 22 9.24 -10.29 -0.13
CA LYS A 22 10.63 -9.92 0.17
C LYS A 22 11.35 -9.53 -1.12
N GLU A 23 12.44 -8.78 -1.02
CA GLU A 23 13.19 -8.26 -2.19
C GLU A 23 13.52 -9.34 -3.25
N HIS A 24 13.90 -10.55 -2.82
CA HIS A 24 14.26 -11.65 -3.73
C HIS A 24 13.06 -12.40 -4.33
N GLN A 25 11.83 -12.11 -3.90
CA GLN A 25 10.60 -12.77 -4.34
C GLN A 25 9.80 -11.93 -5.34
N ILE A 26 10.23 -10.68 -5.57
CA ILE A 26 9.52 -9.76 -6.44
C ILE A 26 9.71 -10.18 -7.91
N PRO A 27 8.63 -10.29 -8.69
CA PRO A 27 8.72 -10.61 -10.11
C PRO A 27 9.45 -9.52 -10.87
N GLU A 28 9.99 -9.88 -12.03
CA GLU A 28 10.51 -8.89 -12.96
C GLU A 28 9.39 -8.03 -13.55
N PHE A 29 9.59 -6.71 -13.56
CA PHE A 29 8.70 -5.75 -14.20
C PHE A 29 9.40 -5.03 -15.36
N ASP A 30 8.62 -4.71 -16.40
CA ASP A 30 9.11 -3.88 -17.50
C ASP A 30 8.98 -2.40 -17.13
N ASN A 31 7.86 -2.03 -16.51
CA ASN A 31 7.51 -0.66 -16.20
C ASN A 31 7.18 -0.50 -14.71
N LEU A 32 7.80 0.49 -14.06
CA LEU A 32 7.47 0.94 -12.71
C LEU A 32 6.92 2.37 -12.75
N TYR A 33 5.77 2.56 -12.13
CA TYR A 33 5.09 3.85 -12.02
C TYR A 33 4.96 4.23 -10.54
N LEU A 34 5.32 5.47 -10.19
CA LEU A 34 5.22 6.00 -8.84
C LEU A 34 4.25 7.18 -8.82
N ASP A 35 3.17 7.04 -8.04
CA ASP A 35 2.47 8.21 -7.53
C ASP A 35 3.26 8.79 -6.35
N MET A 36 3.86 9.96 -6.57
CA MET A 36 4.81 10.58 -5.65
C MET A 36 4.15 11.21 -4.44
N ASN A 37 2.86 11.55 -4.51
CA ASN A 37 2.21 12.34 -3.48
C ASN A 37 2.21 11.64 -2.12
N GLY A 38 1.98 10.32 -2.10
CA GLY A 38 2.10 9.49 -0.89
C GLY A 38 3.50 9.55 -0.26
N ILE A 39 4.54 9.46 -1.09
CA ILE A 39 5.96 9.51 -0.65
C ILE A 39 6.29 10.89 -0.07
N ILE A 40 5.88 11.97 -0.74
CA ILE A 40 6.14 13.35 -0.29
C ILE A 40 5.51 13.59 1.08
N HIS A 41 4.27 13.13 1.28
CA HIS A 41 3.59 13.23 2.58
C HIS A 41 4.33 12.44 3.68
N GLN A 42 4.74 11.21 3.40
CA GLN A 42 5.44 10.35 4.35
C GLN A 42 6.81 10.91 4.76
N CYS A 43 7.58 11.44 3.82
CA CYS A 43 8.90 12.01 4.07
C CYS A 43 8.85 13.41 4.73
N SER A 44 7.77 14.18 4.56
CA SER A 44 7.67 15.55 5.08
C SER A 44 7.02 15.66 6.46
N HIS A 45 6.07 14.80 6.79
CA HIS A 45 5.40 14.81 8.10
C HIS A 45 4.98 13.40 8.51
N PRO A 46 5.96 12.53 8.84
CA PRO A 46 5.68 11.15 9.23
C PRO A 46 4.83 11.05 10.50
N ASN A 47 4.86 12.06 11.38
CA ASN A 47 4.13 12.07 12.65
C ASN A 47 3.30 13.36 12.84
N ASP A 48 2.20 13.48 12.10
CA ASP A 48 1.28 14.63 12.15
C ASP A 48 0.56 14.87 13.48
N GLU A 49 0.64 13.91 14.40
CA GLU A 49 0.09 14.02 15.75
C GLU A 49 1.03 14.77 16.70
N ASP A 50 2.32 14.87 16.37
CA ASP A 50 3.31 15.52 17.22
C ASP A 50 3.45 17.00 16.86
N VAL A 51 2.94 17.87 17.73
CA VAL A 51 3.01 19.33 17.58
C VAL A 51 4.44 19.87 17.72
N HIS A 52 5.36 19.11 18.33
CA HIS A 52 6.76 19.49 18.52
C HIS A 52 7.65 19.07 17.36
N PHE A 53 7.16 18.21 16.46
CA PHE A 53 7.95 17.72 15.33
C PHE A 53 8.37 18.85 14.38
N ARG A 54 9.66 18.90 14.05
CA ARG A 54 10.25 19.83 13.08
C ARG A 54 11.18 19.07 12.13
N ILE A 55 11.16 19.47 10.87
CA ILE A 55 11.99 18.89 9.82
C ILE A 55 12.34 19.98 8.81
N SER A 56 13.59 19.99 8.36
CA SER A 56 14.05 20.94 7.34
C SER A 56 13.78 20.39 5.93
N GLU A 57 13.62 21.27 4.95
CA GLU A 57 13.38 20.85 3.56
C GLU A 57 14.52 19.98 3.01
N GLU A 58 15.76 20.27 3.40
CA GLU A 58 16.95 19.49 3.03
C GLU A 58 16.81 18.02 3.45
N LYS A 59 16.32 17.79 4.67
CA LYS A 59 16.08 16.44 5.18
C LYS A 59 14.92 15.77 4.44
N ILE A 60 13.84 16.51 4.15
CA ILE A 60 12.71 15.99 3.35
C ILE A 60 13.20 15.52 1.98
N PHE A 61 14.02 16.32 1.27
CA PHE A 61 14.53 15.95 -0.05
C PHE A 61 15.45 14.73 0.01
N ALA A 62 16.34 14.66 1.00
CA ALA A 62 17.18 13.49 1.21
C ALA A 62 16.37 12.22 1.47
N ASP A 63 15.30 12.32 2.27
CA ASP A 63 14.43 11.18 2.57
C ASP A 63 13.63 10.73 1.35
N ILE A 64 13.15 11.67 0.52
CA ILE A 64 12.49 11.35 -0.76
C ILE A 64 13.46 10.61 -1.69
N PHE A 65 14.70 11.11 -1.86
CA PHE A 65 15.69 10.47 -2.73
C PHE A 65 16.03 9.05 -2.26
N HIS A 66 16.20 8.87 -0.95
CA HIS A 66 16.45 7.57 -0.35
C HIS A 66 15.29 6.61 -0.60
N TYR A 67 14.04 7.07 -0.40
CA TYR A 67 12.85 6.28 -0.65
C TYR A 67 12.75 5.83 -2.12
N LEU A 68 12.98 6.74 -3.07
CA LEU A 68 12.97 6.44 -4.51
C LEU A 68 14.04 5.42 -4.91
N GLU A 69 15.24 5.55 -4.37
CA GLU A 69 16.33 4.60 -4.60
C GLU A 69 15.97 3.20 -4.09
N VAL A 70 15.37 3.11 -2.90
CA VAL A 70 14.93 1.84 -2.33
C VAL A 70 13.86 1.19 -3.21
N LEU A 71 12.82 1.93 -3.63
CA LEU A 71 11.79 1.38 -4.52
C LEU A 71 12.36 0.91 -5.87
N PHE A 72 13.22 1.72 -6.50
CA PHE A 72 13.84 1.36 -7.78
C PHE A 72 14.71 0.10 -7.64
N ARG A 73 15.49 0.00 -6.56
CA ARG A 73 16.34 -1.16 -6.27
C ARG A 73 15.52 -2.42 -6.02
N ILE A 74 14.37 -2.30 -5.37
CA ILE A 74 13.47 -3.40 -5.06
C ILE A 74 12.83 -3.95 -6.34
N ILE A 75 12.28 -3.08 -7.19
CA ILE A 75 11.49 -3.49 -8.37
C ILE A 75 12.34 -3.75 -9.63
N LYS A 76 13.44 -3.00 -9.82
CA LYS A 76 14.37 -3.14 -10.96
C LYS A 76 13.65 -3.11 -12.32
N PRO A 77 12.93 -2.01 -12.65
CA PRO A 77 12.22 -1.92 -13.93
C PRO A 77 13.17 -2.02 -15.12
N ARG A 78 12.75 -2.69 -16.20
CA ARG A 78 13.61 -2.96 -17.37
C ARG A 78 13.50 -1.97 -18.52
N LYS A 79 12.39 -1.24 -18.63
CA LYS A 79 12.10 -0.36 -19.77
C LYS A 79 11.72 1.06 -19.32
N VAL A 80 10.76 1.19 -18.41
CA VAL A 80 10.19 2.49 -18.02
C VAL A 80 10.23 2.66 -16.51
N PHE A 81 10.67 3.84 -16.07
CA PHE A 81 10.49 4.33 -14.72
C PHE A 81 9.78 5.68 -14.78
N PHE A 82 8.54 5.74 -14.29
CA PHE A 82 7.69 6.93 -14.38
C PHE A 82 7.41 7.49 -12.99
N MET A 83 7.79 8.73 -12.74
CA MET A 83 7.50 9.46 -11.51
C MET A 83 6.49 10.56 -11.79
N ALA A 84 5.32 10.47 -11.16
CA ALA A 84 4.23 11.42 -11.33
C ALA A 84 3.96 12.17 -10.03
N VAL A 85 4.04 13.49 -10.07
CA VAL A 85 3.65 14.39 -8.97
C VAL A 85 2.34 15.07 -9.35
N ASP A 86 1.42 15.25 -8.41
CA ASP A 86 0.17 15.98 -8.69
C ASP A 86 0.46 17.38 -9.22
N GLY A 87 -0.18 17.70 -10.34
CA GLY A 87 -0.27 19.04 -10.90
C GLY A 87 -1.62 19.67 -10.60
N VAL A 88 -1.98 20.69 -11.39
CA VAL A 88 -3.30 21.31 -11.28
C VAL A 88 -4.38 20.29 -11.62
N ALA A 89 -5.33 20.05 -10.72
CA ALA A 89 -6.38 19.06 -10.88
C ALA A 89 -7.63 19.68 -11.55
N PRO A 90 -8.51 18.85 -12.15
CA PRO A 90 -9.82 19.32 -12.63
C PRO A 90 -10.69 19.87 -11.49
N ARG A 91 -11.61 20.79 -11.82
CA ARG A 91 -12.48 21.46 -10.83
C ARG A 91 -13.32 20.46 -10.03
N ALA A 92 -13.71 19.34 -10.63
CA ALA A 92 -14.37 18.22 -9.95
C ALA A 92 -13.61 17.75 -8.69
N LYS A 93 -12.27 17.67 -8.74
CA LYS A 93 -11.44 17.27 -7.59
C LYS A 93 -11.09 18.44 -6.66
N MET A 94 -11.04 19.66 -7.18
CA MET A 94 -10.63 20.84 -6.39
C MET A 94 -11.47 21.05 -5.13
N ASN A 95 -12.78 20.79 -5.17
CA ASN A 95 -13.63 20.93 -3.99
C ASN A 95 -13.27 19.95 -2.87
N GLN A 96 -12.96 18.70 -3.23
CA GLN A 96 -12.49 17.69 -2.29
C GLN A 96 -11.13 18.07 -1.70
N GLN A 97 -10.20 18.53 -2.55
CA GLN A 97 -8.88 19.01 -2.09
C GLN A 97 -9.05 20.17 -1.11
N ARG A 98 -9.87 21.17 -1.47
CA ARG A 98 -10.15 22.32 -0.63
C ARG A 98 -10.70 21.93 0.74
N GLY A 99 -11.71 21.05 0.78
CA GLY A 99 -12.26 20.54 2.05
C GLY A 99 -11.18 19.90 2.93
N ARG A 100 -10.27 19.12 2.34
CA ARG A 100 -9.13 18.52 3.05
C ARG A 100 -8.14 19.57 3.58
N ARG A 101 -7.80 20.60 2.79
CA ARG A 101 -6.86 21.67 3.20
C ARG A 101 -7.43 22.54 4.33
N PHE A 102 -8.73 22.84 4.29
CA PHE A 102 -9.41 23.56 5.38
C PHE A 102 -9.42 22.73 6.66
N ARG A 103 -9.69 21.41 6.55
CA ARG A 103 -9.67 20.51 7.70
C ARG A 103 -8.28 20.38 8.31
N SER A 104 -7.24 20.14 7.51
CA SER A 104 -5.87 20.00 7.99
C SER A 104 -5.39 21.25 8.73
N ALA A 105 -5.71 22.44 8.22
CA ALA A 105 -5.38 23.71 8.86
C ALA A 105 -6.09 23.85 10.23
N LYS A 106 -7.40 23.57 10.28
CA LYS A 106 -8.19 23.63 11.52
C LYS A 106 -7.69 22.62 12.57
N GLU A 107 -7.44 21.38 12.17
CA GLU A 107 -6.91 20.34 13.06
C GLU A 107 -5.52 20.71 13.61
N ALA A 108 -4.66 21.31 12.79
CA ALA A 108 -3.35 21.78 13.22
C ALA A 108 -3.46 22.92 14.25
N GLU A 109 -4.35 23.89 14.01
CA GLU A 109 -4.62 25.00 14.93
C GLU A 109 -5.18 24.50 16.27
N GLU A 110 -6.17 23.60 16.25
CA GLU A 110 -6.75 23.02 17.45
C GLU A 110 -5.73 22.21 18.26
N LYS A 111 -4.85 21.45 17.60
CA LYS A 111 -3.76 20.70 18.26
C LYS A 111 -2.77 21.65 18.94
N ILE A 112 -2.37 22.73 18.27
CA ILE A 112 -1.49 23.76 18.83
C ILE A 112 -2.13 24.43 20.04
N LYS A 113 -3.41 24.84 19.91
CA LYS A 113 -4.16 25.46 21.00
C LYS A 113 -4.24 24.54 22.22
N LYS A 114 -4.58 23.26 22.02
CA LYS A 114 -4.62 22.26 23.10
C LYS A 114 -3.26 22.04 23.77
N ALA A 115 -2.15 22.11 23.03
CA ALA A 115 -0.81 21.99 23.60
C ALA A 115 -0.44 23.22 24.46
N LEU A 116 -0.74 24.42 23.98
CA LEU A 116 -0.53 25.66 24.71
C LEU A 116 -1.39 25.75 25.97
N GLU A 117 -2.66 25.32 25.91
CA GLU A 117 -3.56 25.23 27.07
C GLU A 117 -3.04 24.26 28.14
N LYS A 118 -2.29 23.23 27.73
CA LYS A 118 -1.60 22.30 28.65
C LYS A 118 -0.29 22.86 29.22
N GLY A 119 0.11 24.08 28.85
CA GLY A 119 1.36 24.70 29.27
C GLY A 119 2.61 24.18 28.55
N GLU A 120 2.45 23.49 27.41
CA GLU A 120 3.59 23.00 26.63
C GLU A 120 4.31 24.16 25.92
N VAL A 121 5.65 24.20 26.00
CA VAL A 121 6.47 25.18 25.28
C VAL A 121 6.77 24.62 23.89
N LEU A 122 6.22 25.25 22.86
CA LEU A 122 6.45 24.85 21.47
C LEU A 122 7.81 25.34 20.95
N PRO A 123 8.44 24.61 20.01
CA PRO A 123 9.67 25.06 19.34
C PRO A 123 9.48 26.42 18.66
N THR A 124 10.54 27.23 18.65
CA THR A 124 10.56 28.55 17.99
C THR A 124 10.45 28.47 16.47
N GLU A 125 10.90 27.37 15.88
CA GLU A 125 10.75 27.09 14.46
C GLU A 125 9.28 26.83 14.11
N ALA A 126 8.85 27.32 12.95
CA ALA A 126 7.51 27.09 12.45
C ALA A 126 7.30 25.59 12.14
N ARG A 127 6.10 25.08 12.41
CA ARG A 127 5.70 23.73 11.97
C ARG A 127 5.64 23.70 10.44
N PHE A 128 6.01 22.57 9.86
CA PHE A 128 5.82 22.32 8.43
C PHE A 128 4.31 22.35 8.07
N ASP A 129 3.90 23.27 7.19
CA ASP A 129 2.53 23.33 6.67
C ASP A 129 2.38 22.34 5.51
N SER A 130 1.69 21.23 5.74
CA SER A 130 1.47 20.19 4.72
C SER A 130 0.61 20.65 3.54
N ASN A 131 -0.10 21.78 3.65
CA ASN A 131 -0.82 22.39 2.52
C ASN A 131 0.14 22.91 1.44
N CYS A 132 1.44 23.05 1.74
CA CYS A 132 2.47 23.40 0.76
C CYS A 132 2.67 22.33 -0.32
N ILE A 133 2.18 21.09 -0.10
CA ILE A 133 2.15 20.01 -1.10
C ILE A 133 0.94 20.23 -2.03
N THR A 134 1.01 21.36 -2.74
CA THR A 134 0.02 21.81 -3.73
C THR A 134 0.80 22.49 -4.87
N PRO A 135 0.44 22.25 -6.14
CA PRO A 135 1.11 22.88 -7.28
C PRO A 135 1.15 24.41 -7.18
N GLY A 136 2.27 25.00 -7.57
CA GLY A 136 2.44 26.46 -7.57
C GLY A 136 3.03 27.04 -6.29
N THR A 137 3.23 26.25 -5.24
CA THR A 137 3.93 26.70 -4.03
C THR A 137 5.45 26.76 -4.26
N ASP A 138 6.12 27.54 -3.42
CA ASP A 138 7.57 27.61 -3.35
C ASP A 138 8.23 26.25 -3.09
N PHE A 139 7.65 25.46 -2.18
CA PHE A 139 8.12 24.13 -1.82
C PHE A 139 8.11 23.18 -3.04
N MET A 140 6.99 23.11 -3.77
CA MET A 140 6.88 22.20 -4.91
C MET A 140 7.82 22.57 -6.05
N ALA A 141 8.06 23.87 -6.28
CA ALA A 141 9.02 24.33 -7.28
C ALA A 141 10.46 23.92 -6.92
N ARG A 142 10.85 24.02 -5.65
CA ARG A 142 12.17 23.53 -5.18
C ARG A 142 12.26 22.02 -5.29
N LEU A 143 11.23 21.30 -4.87
CA LEU A 143 11.17 19.83 -4.95
C LEU A 143 11.35 19.36 -6.40
N GLN A 144 10.71 20.02 -7.37
CA GLN A 144 10.83 19.68 -8.79
C GLN A 144 12.27 19.81 -9.29
N GLU A 145 12.98 20.89 -8.93
CA GLU A 145 14.39 21.07 -9.29
C GLU A 145 15.30 20.03 -8.62
N GLN A 146 15.00 19.64 -7.38
CA GLN A 146 15.69 18.55 -6.69
C GLN A 146 15.46 17.19 -7.39
N LEU A 147 14.22 16.88 -7.80
CA LEU A 147 13.92 15.64 -8.52
C LEU A 147 14.60 15.58 -9.90
N LYS A 148 14.66 16.71 -10.63
CA LYS A 148 15.45 16.81 -11.87
C LYS A 148 16.92 16.49 -11.61
N TYR A 149 17.53 17.11 -10.60
CA TYR A 149 18.90 16.82 -10.21
C TYR A 149 19.09 15.34 -9.85
N PHE A 150 18.19 14.75 -9.06
CA PHE A 150 18.24 13.34 -8.66
C PHE A 150 18.26 12.40 -9.86
N VAL A 151 17.36 12.60 -10.82
CA VAL A 151 17.30 11.81 -12.06
C VAL A 151 18.60 11.94 -12.83
N HIS A 152 19.11 13.17 -12.99
CA HIS A 152 20.36 13.41 -13.71
C HIS A 152 21.55 12.72 -13.04
N ASN A 153 21.62 12.79 -11.71
CA ASN A 153 22.66 12.16 -10.92
C ASN A 153 22.58 10.63 -11.06
N LYS A 154 21.39 10.03 -10.89
CA LYS A 154 21.22 8.58 -10.99
C LYS A 154 21.51 8.04 -12.38
N LEU A 155 21.02 8.66 -13.45
CA LEU A 155 21.34 8.22 -14.82
C LEU A 155 22.84 8.33 -15.13
N SER A 156 23.54 9.33 -14.58
CA SER A 156 24.97 9.53 -14.85
C SER A 156 25.87 8.63 -14.00
N THR A 157 25.44 8.24 -12.79
CA THR A 157 26.29 7.53 -11.81
C THR A 157 25.90 6.07 -11.58
N ASP A 158 24.64 5.68 -11.82
CA ASP A 158 24.11 4.35 -11.53
C ASP A 158 23.81 3.57 -12.81
N LYS A 159 24.57 2.49 -13.04
CA LYS A 159 24.43 1.61 -14.21
C LYS A 159 23.05 0.95 -14.31
N ALA A 160 22.34 0.74 -13.19
CA ALA A 160 21.00 0.15 -13.22
C ALA A 160 19.96 1.10 -13.86
N TRP A 161 20.21 2.40 -13.84
CA TRP A 161 19.32 3.41 -14.43
C TRP A 161 19.59 3.65 -15.92
N GLN A 162 20.81 3.41 -16.38
CA GLN A 162 21.25 3.74 -17.75
C GLN A 162 20.48 3.03 -18.86
N GLY A 163 19.87 1.88 -18.57
CA GLY A 163 19.06 1.11 -19.53
C GLY A 163 17.56 1.42 -19.50
N VAL A 164 17.11 2.38 -18.69
CA VAL A 164 15.69 2.66 -18.41
C VAL A 164 15.34 4.07 -18.86
N ASN A 165 14.17 4.21 -19.49
CA ASN A 165 13.61 5.52 -19.82
C ASN A 165 12.93 6.11 -18.59
N VAL A 166 13.46 7.25 -18.10
CA VAL A 166 12.96 7.89 -16.88
C VAL A 166 12.07 9.08 -17.22
N TYR A 167 10.77 8.94 -16.94
CA TYR A 167 9.79 10.00 -17.11
C TYR A 167 9.60 10.73 -15.78
N LEU A 168 9.80 12.04 -15.79
CA LEU A 168 9.51 12.91 -14.64
C LEU A 168 8.37 13.85 -15.02
N SER A 169 7.16 13.53 -14.55
CA SER A 169 5.96 14.34 -14.74
C SER A 169 5.66 15.11 -13.45
N GLY A 170 6.28 16.28 -13.31
CA GLY A 170 6.22 17.09 -12.10
C GLY A 170 4.88 17.80 -11.87
N HIS A 171 4.85 18.63 -10.83
CA HIS A 171 3.69 19.48 -10.49
C HIS A 171 3.40 20.56 -11.55
N GLU A 172 4.36 20.82 -12.45
CA GLU A 172 4.26 21.82 -13.51
C GLU A 172 3.31 21.35 -14.64
N THR A 173 3.20 20.04 -14.84
CA THR A 173 2.26 19.44 -15.80
C THR A 173 0.88 19.29 -15.15
N PRO A 174 -0.23 19.75 -15.78
CA PRO A 174 -1.59 19.56 -15.23
C PRO A 174 -1.97 18.09 -15.06
N GLY A 175 -2.95 17.84 -14.19
CA GLY A 175 -3.50 16.52 -13.90
C GLY A 175 -2.93 15.91 -12.61
N GLU A 176 -3.61 14.88 -12.12
CA GLU A 176 -3.20 14.11 -10.95
C GLU A 176 -2.15 13.06 -11.34
N GLY A 177 -1.29 12.68 -10.39
CA GLY A 177 -0.21 11.73 -10.62
C GLY A 177 -0.70 10.41 -11.21
N GLU A 178 -1.71 9.81 -10.58
CA GLU A 178 -2.31 8.54 -11.02
C GLU A 178 -2.94 8.64 -12.42
N HIS A 179 -3.60 9.76 -12.75
CA HIS A 179 -4.21 9.95 -14.08
C HIS A 179 -3.18 10.25 -15.17
N LYS A 180 -2.09 10.97 -14.88
CA LYS A 180 -0.96 11.15 -15.81
C LYS A 180 -0.32 9.80 -16.18
N ILE A 181 -0.14 8.92 -15.19
CA ILE A 181 0.36 7.57 -15.39
C ILE A 181 -0.59 6.78 -16.30
N MET A 182 -1.89 6.85 -16.04
CA MET A 182 -2.88 6.09 -16.81
C MET A 182 -3.03 6.64 -18.24
N GLU A 183 -2.91 7.95 -18.46
CA GLU A 183 -2.82 8.55 -19.80
C GLU A 183 -1.61 8.00 -20.56
N PHE A 184 -0.44 7.94 -19.93
CA PHE A 184 0.75 7.32 -20.51
C PHE A 184 0.49 5.85 -20.89
N ILE A 185 -0.03 5.03 -19.96
CA ILE A 185 -0.30 3.60 -20.20
C ILE A 185 -1.24 3.43 -21.39
N ARG A 186 -2.39 4.13 -21.41
CA ARG A 186 -3.34 4.07 -22.53
C ARG A 186 -2.70 4.51 -23.85
N SER A 187 -1.86 5.54 -23.84
CA SER A 187 -1.17 5.96 -25.06
C SER A 187 -0.20 4.89 -25.57
N GLU A 188 0.50 4.18 -24.69
CA GLU A 188 1.39 3.08 -25.08
C GLU A 188 0.60 1.90 -25.67
N THR A 189 -0.55 1.53 -25.09
CA THR A 189 -1.36 0.40 -25.59
C THR A 189 -1.91 0.63 -27.00
N THR A 190 -2.05 1.89 -27.43
CA THR A 190 -2.45 2.22 -28.81
C THR A 190 -1.36 1.98 -29.85
N LYS A 191 -0.09 1.94 -29.45
CA LYS A 191 1.03 1.82 -30.39
C LYS A 191 1.06 0.45 -31.03
N LEU A 192 1.37 0.40 -32.34
CA LEU A 192 1.43 -0.85 -33.11
C LEU A 192 2.46 -1.87 -32.59
N GLY A 193 3.49 -1.42 -31.86
CA GLY A 193 4.53 -2.26 -31.27
C GLY A 193 4.29 -2.70 -29.81
N HIS A 194 3.16 -2.32 -29.20
CA HIS A 194 2.86 -2.71 -27.82
C HIS A 194 2.62 -4.22 -27.72
N THR A 195 3.26 -4.86 -26.73
CA THR A 195 3.10 -6.28 -26.46
C THR A 195 2.16 -6.49 -25.29
N PRO A 196 1.18 -7.41 -25.36
CA PRO A 196 0.27 -7.71 -24.25
C PRO A 196 0.97 -8.35 -23.03
N ASN A 197 2.24 -8.74 -23.21
CA ASN A 197 3.09 -9.33 -22.18
C ASN A 197 3.87 -8.30 -21.37
N THR A 198 3.57 -7.01 -21.55
CA THR A 198 4.24 -5.95 -20.77
C THR A 198 3.83 -6.06 -19.30
N ARG A 199 4.80 -6.06 -18.40
CA ARG A 199 4.58 -6.23 -16.96
C ARG A 199 4.63 -4.88 -16.26
N HIS A 200 3.51 -4.50 -15.65
CA HIS A 200 3.30 -3.19 -15.04
C HIS A 200 3.30 -3.30 -13.51
N CYS A 201 4.08 -2.45 -12.84
CA CYS A 201 4.04 -2.26 -11.39
C CYS A 201 3.71 -0.79 -11.08
N LEU A 202 2.59 -0.55 -10.39
CA LEU A 202 2.22 0.79 -9.93
C LEU A 202 2.30 0.86 -8.40
N TYR A 203 3.08 1.79 -7.87
CA TYR A 203 3.19 2.04 -6.45
C TYR A 203 2.20 3.11 -6.00
N GLY A 204 1.44 2.81 -4.93
CA GLY A 204 0.60 3.78 -4.23
C GLY A 204 -0.39 3.14 -3.27
N LEU A 205 -0.87 3.93 -2.30
CA LEU A 205 -1.75 3.46 -1.21
C LEU A 205 -3.24 3.70 -1.48
N ASP A 206 -3.60 4.39 -2.56
CA ASP A 206 -5.00 4.69 -2.85
C ASP A 206 -5.73 3.47 -3.41
N ALA A 207 -7.02 3.37 -3.07
CA ALA A 207 -7.87 2.27 -3.52
C ALA A 207 -8.23 2.41 -5.01
N ASP A 208 -8.25 3.64 -5.51
CA ASP A 208 -8.64 3.96 -6.89
C ASP A 208 -7.64 3.42 -7.90
N LEU A 209 -6.37 3.23 -7.50
CA LEU A 209 -5.33 2.57 -8.30
C LEU A 209 -5.72 1.13 -8.70
N ILE A 210 -6.55 0.45 -7.91
CA ILE A 210 -7.08 -0.88 -8.25
C ILE A 210 -8.03 -0.76 -9.45
N MET A 211 -8.94 0.21 -9.41
CA MET A 211 -9.89 0.44 -10.49
C MET A 211 -9.17 0.95 -11.73
N LEU A 212 -8.29 1.96 -11.60
CA LEU A 212 -7.48 2.48 -12.70
C LEU A 212 -6.65 1.38 -13.37
N GLY A 213 -5.95 0.55 -12.59
CA GLY A 213 -5.20 -0.57 -13.12
C GLY A 213 -6.07 -1.57 -13.90
N LEU A 214 -7.29 -1.87 -13.42
CA LEU A 214 -8.24 -2.72 -14.13
C LEU A 214 -8.76 -2.10 -15.43
N THR A 215 -9.01 -0.77 -15.46
CA THR A 215 -9.45 -0.07 -16.68
C THR A 215 -8.42 -0.06 -17.81
N SER A 216 -7.14 -0.29 -17.49
CA SER A 216 -6.09 -0.46 -18.53
C SER A 216 -6.26 -1.74 -19.34
N HIS A 217 -6.99 -2.71 -18.79
CA HIS A 217 -7.20 -4.06 -19.33
C HIS A 217 -5.92 -4.88 -19.58
N GLU A 218 -4.76 -4.40 -19.11
CA GLU A 218 -3.48 -5.11 -19.17
C GLU A 218 -3.49 -6.36 -18.28
N PRO A 219 -3.07 -7.54 -18.78
CA PRO A 219 -3.16 -8.79 -18.04
C PRO A 219 -2.11 -8.90 -16.93
N ASN A 220 -0.92 -8.34 -17.14
CA ASN A 220 0.22 -8.45 -16.22
C ASN A 220 0.42 -7.14 -15.44
N PHE A 221 -0.50 -6.85 -14.53
CA PHE A 221 -0.50 -5.62 -13.74
C PHE A 221 -0.53 -5.95 -12.24
N SER A 222 0.43 -5.40 -11.49
CA SER A 222 0.47 -5.49 -10.04
C SER A 222 0.57 -4.10 -9.38
N LEU A 223 0.01 -3.98 -8.18
CA LEU A 223 0.15 -2.78 -7.35
C LEU A 223 1.10 -3.07 -6.18
N LEU A 224 2.12 -2.25 -6.03
CA LEU A 224 3.03 -2.28 -4.87
C LEU A 224 2.49 -1.36 -3.79
N ARG A 225 2.30 -1.90 -2.58
CA ARG A 225 1.71 -1.19 -1.44
C ARG A 225 2.50 -1.47 -0.19
N GLU A 226 2.56 -0.51 0.73
CA GLU A 226 3.12 -0.77 2.06
C GLU A 226 2.14 -1.62 2.90
N GLU A 227 2.67 -2.45 3.79
CA GLU A 227 1.86 -3.23 4.73
C GLU A 227 1.05 -2.29 5.64
N VAL A 228 -0.27 -2.30 5.47
CA VAL A 228 -1.18 -1.61 6.39
C VAL A 228 -1.55 -2.57 7.52
N ARG A 229 -1.08 -2.29 8.73
CA ARG A 229 -1.46 -3.05 9.93
C ARG A 229 -2.73 -2.49 10.54
N PHE A 230 -3.78 -3.32 10.61
CA PHE A 230 -5.08 -2.94 11.16
C PHE A 230 -5.15 -3.25 12.66
N GLY A 231 -5.11 -2.20 13.50
CA GLY A 231 -5.26 -2.31 14.96
C GLY A 231 -4.64 -1.14 15.74
N GLY A 232 -5.44 -0.42 16.54
CA GLY A 232 -5.04 0.56 17.58
C GLY A 232 -3.87 1.53 17.29
N LYS A 233 -4.16 2.78 16.90
CA LYS A 233 -3.23 3.87 16.55
C LYS A 233 -2.09 4.14 17.56
N LYS A 234 -2.23 3.79 18.86
CA LYS A 234 -1.25 4.13 19.92
C LYS A 234 0.04 3.28 19.92
N SER A 235 0.11 2.17 19.17
CA SER A 235 1.26 1.25 19.16
C SER A 235 2.18 1.38 17.93
N GLN A 236 1.82 2.18 16.93
CA GLN A 236 2.50 2.22 15.64
C GLN A 236 3.45 3.42 15.57
N LYS A 237 4.70 3.29 16.07
CA LYS A 237 5.78 4.13 15.54
C LYS A 237 5.92 3.71 14.07
N ARG A 238 5.62 4.63 13.14
CA ARG A 238 5.86 4.38 11.70
C ARG A 238 7.34 4.08 11.50
N ILE A 239 7.63 3.04 10.74
CA ILE A 239 9.00 2.64 10.41
C ILE A 239 9.64 3.79 9.65
N THR A 240 10.75 4.31 10.16
CA THR A 240 11.44 5.47 9.58
C THR A 240 12.42 5.11 8.47
N ALA A 241 12.83 3.84 8.38
CA ALA A 241 13.71 3.33 7.34
C ALA A 241 12.91 2.60 6.23
N PRO A 242 12.96 3.06 4.97
CA PRO A 242 12.28 2.38 3.85
C PRO A 242 12.67 0.90 3.70
N GLU A 243 13.90 0.52 4.05
CA GLU A 243 14.40 -0.86 3.98
C GLU A 243 13.74 -1.83 4.96
N GLU A 244 13.21 -1.32 6.07
CA GLU A 244 12.50 -2.12 7.08
C GLU A 244 10.99 -2.19 6.76
N THR A 245 10.54 -1.45 5.74
CA THR A 245 9.14 -1.42 5.34
C THR A 245 8.80 -2.71 4.61
N THR A 246 7.73 -3.36 5.07
CA THR A 246 7.17 -4.54 4.42
C THR A 246 6.23 -4.12 3.30
N PHE A 247 6.39 -4.73 2.13
CA PHE A 247 5.56 -4.45 0.96
C PHE A 247 4.61 -5.60 0.66
N HIS A 248 3.40 -5.25 0.23
CA HIS A 248 2.41 -6.14 -0.34
C HIS A 248 2.38 -5.94 -1.85
N LEU A 249 2.38 -7.03 -2.59
CA LEU A 249 2.12 -7.03 -4.01
C LEU A 249 0.67 -7.51 -4.23
N LEU A 250 -0.18 -6.61 -4.73
CA LEU A 250 -1.57 -6.92 -5.11
C LEU A 250 -1.62 -7.21 -6.60
N HIS A 251 -2.15 -8.37 -6.98
CA HIS A 251 -2.13 -8.85 -8.35
C HIS A 251 -3.46 -8.63 -9.05
N LEU A 252 -3.52 -7.72 -10.02
CA LEU A 252 -4.74 -7.47 -10.79
C LEU A 252 -5.05 -8.63 -11.75
N SER A 253 -4.06 -9.46 -12.10
CA SER A 253 -4.28 -10.71 -12.84
C SER A 253 -5.27 -11.63 -12.11
N LEU A 254 -5.04 -11.89 -10.83
CA LEU A 254 -5.96 -12.67 -9.99
C LEU A 254 -7.27 -11.96 -9.75
N MET A 255 -7.25 -10.64 -9.60
CA MET A 255 -8.47 -9.87 -9.41
C MET A 255 -9.46 -10.08 -10.55
N ARG A 256 -8.97 -10.09 -11.79
CA ARG A 256 -9.76 -10.34 -12.99
C ARG A 256 -10.39 -11.73 -12.97
N GLU A 257 -9.65 -12.75 -12.55
CA GLU A 257 -10.17 -14.13 -12.42
C GLU A 257 -11.20 -14.26 -11.29
N TYR A 258 -10.99 -13.59 -10.16
CA TYR A 258 -11.99 -13.55 -9.07
C TYR A 258 -13.27 -12.82 -9.48
N ILE A 259 -13.17 -11.72 -10.23
CA ILE A 259 -14.33 -11.04 -10.81
C ILE A 259 -15.07 -11.98 -11.76
N ASP A 260 -14.35 -12.71 -12.61
CA ASP A 260 -14.96 -13.70 -13.50
C ASP A 260 -15.74 -14.77 -12.74
N TYR A 261 -15.20 -15.26 -11.61
CA TYR A 261 -15.91 -16.22 -10.75
C TYR A 261 -17.13 -15.62 -10.07
N GLU A 262 -17.04 -14.38 -9.56
CA GLU A 262 -18.13 -13.68 -8.89
C GLU A 262 -19.35 -13.50 -9.82
N PHE A 263 -19.11 -13.28 -11.12
CA PHE A 263 -20.15 -13.05 -12.14
C PHE A 263 -20.39 -14.23 -13.09
N SER A 264 -19.72 -15.37 -12.87
CA SER A 264 -19.77 -16.55 -13.75
C SER A 264 -21.17 -17.09 -14.02
N GLU A 265 -22.11 -16.92 -13.10
CA GLU A 265 -23.52 -17.31 -13.29
C GLU A 265 -24.21 -16.61 -14.46
N LEU A 266 -23.75 -15.40 -14.83
CA LEU A 266 -24.30 -14.64 -15.93
C LEU A 266 -24.07 -15.31 -17.28
N ARG A 267 -22.99 -16.09 -17.43
CA ARG A 267 -22.64 -16.80 -18.68
C ARG A 267 -23.79 -17.64 -19.25
N ASN A 268 -24.65 -18.17 -18.37
CA ASN A 268 -25.78 -19.01 -18.74
C ASN A 268 -27.14 -18.27 -18.71
N LYS A 269 -27.18 -17.00 -18.27
CA LYS A 269 -28.42 -16.24 -18.04
C LYS A 269 -28.63 -15.11 -19.06
N ILE A 270 -27.56 -14.52 -19.58
CA ILE A 270 -27.65 -13.38 -20.52
C ILE A 270 -27.97 -13.83 -21.95
N SER A 271 -28.57 -12.93 -22.72
CA SER A 271 -29.00 -13.18 -24.11
C SER A 271 -27.93 -12.82 -25.17
N PHE A 272 -26.78 -12.29 -24.76
CA PHE A 272 -25.67 -11.81 -25.61
C PHE A 272 -24.31 -12.44 -25.19
N GLU A 273 -23.23 -12.19 -25.94
CA GLU A 273 -21.90 -12.77 -25.66
C GLU A 273 -21.36 -12.29 -24.29
N TYR A 274 -20.94 -13.23 -23.44
CA TYR A 274 -20.25 -12.89 -22.20
C TYR A 274 -18.81 -12.46 -22.49
N ASP A 275 -18.51 -11.19 -22.22
CA ASP A 275 -17.17 -10.60 -22.23
C ASP A 275 -16.75 -10.14 -20.82
N LEU A 276 -15.65 -10.70 -20.32
CA LEU A 276 -15.09 -10.35 -19.01
C LEU A 276 -14.61 -8.89 -18.95
N GLU A 277 -14.07 -8.33 -20.03
CA GLU A 277 -13.57 -6.95 -19.99
C GLU A 277 -14.74 -5.97 -19.78
N ARG A 278 -15.91 -6.27 -20.35
CA ARG A 278 -17.15 -5.50 -20.13
C ARG A 278 -17.76 -5.71 -18.76
N ILE A 279 -17.66 -6.93 -18.20
CA ILE A 279 -18.03 -7.16 -16.79
C ILE A 279 -17.13 -6.35 -15.85
N ILE A 280 -15.82 -6.25 -16.14
CA ILE A 280 -14.89 -5.41 -15.39
C ILE A 280 -15.28 -3.94 -15.54
N ASP A 281 -15.65 -3.48 -16.73
CA ASP A 281 -16.12 -2.11 -16.97
C ASP A 281 -17.35 -1.76 -16.11
N ASP A 282 -18.34 -2.66 -16.05
CA ASP A 282 -19.52 -2.51 -15.19
C ASP A 282 -19.18 -2.63 -13.70
N TRP A 283 -18.21 -3.46 -13.35
CA TRP A 283 -17.71 -3.61 -11.99
C TRP A 283 -17.01 -2.34 -11.47
N VAL A 284 -16.24 -1.66 -12.33
CA VAL A 284 -15.65 -0.36 -12.04
C VAL A 284 -16.74 0.69 -11.81
N LEU A 285 -17.78 0.72 -12.67
CA LEU A 285 -18.95 1.59 -12.48
C LEU A 285 -19.64 1.36 -11.13
N MET A 286 -19.87 0.09 -10.75
CA MET A 286 -20.41 -0.25 -9.43
C MET A 286 -19.52 0.27 -8.29
N GLY A 287 -18.20 0.21 -8.46
CA GLY A 287 -17.23 0.81 -7.55
C GLY A 287 -17.45 2.31 -7.34
N PHE A 288 -17.63 3.07 -8.43
CA PHE A 288 -17.86 4.52 -8.37
C PHE A 288 -19.16 4.91 -7.66
N LEU A 289 -20.20 4.08 -7.73
CA LEU A 289 -21.46 4.29 -7.01
C LEU A 289 -21.30 4.18 -5.49
N VAL A 290 -20.41 3.29 -5.02
CA VAL A 290 -20.08 3.18 -3.60
C VAL A 290 -19.30 4.41 -3.14
N GLY A 291 -18.38 4.89 -3.96
CA GLY A 291 -17.61 6.08 -3.66
C GLY A 291 -16.55 6.40 -4.69
N ASN A 292 -16.17 7.67 -4.72
CA ASN A 292 -15.09 8.22 -5.52
C ASN A 292 -14.70 9.61 -4.96
N ASP A 293 -13.65 10.21 -5.50
CA ASP A 293 -13.13 11.51 -5.03
C ASP A 293 -13.88 12.74 -5.60
N PHE A 294 -14.81 12.57 -6.55
CA PHE A 294 -15.33 13.66 -7.40
C PHE A 294 -16.79 14.03 -7.12
N ILE A 295 -17.63 13.07 -6.73
CA ILE A 295 -19.02 13.29 -6.34
C ILE A 295 -19.30 12.72 -4.93
N PRO A 296 -20.27 13.29 -4.18
CA PRO A 296 -20.64 12.77 -2.87
C PRO A 296 -21.16 11.33 -2.95
N HIS A 297 -20.92 10.57 -1.88
CA HIS A 297 -21.48 9.22 -1.74
C HIS A 297 -23.00 9.24 -1.73
N LEU A 298 -23.61 8.22 -2.36
CA LEU A 298 -25.03 7.96 -2.20
C LEU A 298 -25.39 7.79 -0.71
N PRO A 299 -26.55 8.30 -0.27
CA PRO A 299 -27.00 8.14 1.11
C PRO A 299 -27.03 6.66 1.52
N HIS A 300 -26.50 6.35 2.70
CA HIS A 300 -26.56 5.03 3.35
C HIS A 300 -25.85 3.86 2.64
N LEU A 301 -25.42 4.04 1.38
CA LEU A 301 -24.72 3.03 0.58
C LEU A 301 -23.21 3.03 0.90
N HIS A 302 -22.80 2.24 1.89
CA HIS A 302 -21.41 2.17 2.36
C HIS A 302 -20.90 0.73 2.45
N ILE A 303 -19.58 0.53 2.26
CA ILE A 303 -18.95 -0.80 2.34
C ILE A 303 -19.17 -1.48 3.69
N ASN A 304 -19.19 -0.71 4.79
CA ASN A 304 -19.45 -1.27 6.12
C ASN A 304 -20.86 -1.86 6.27
N HIS A 305 -21.78 -1.51 5.36
CA HIS A 305 -23.17 -1.97 5.33
C HIS A 305 -23.40 -2.87 4.11
N ASP A 306 -22.39 -3.62 3.66
CA ASP A 306 -22.49 -4.60 2.56
C ASP A 306 -23.01 -4.02 1.22
N ALA A 307 -22.67 -2.76 0.91
CA ALA A 307 -23.07 -2.12 -0.35
C ALA A 307 -22.56 -2.85 -1.62
N LEU A 308 -21.32 -3.35 -1.63
CA LEU A 308 -20.76 -4.02 -2.82
C LEU A 308 -21.50 -5.33 -3.15
N PRO A 309 -21.73 -6.25 -2.20
CA PRO A 309 -22.59 -7.42 -2.44
C PRO A 309 -23.99 -7.06 -2.96
N LEU A 310 -24.60 -6.00 -2.44
CA LEU A 310 -25.91 -5.52 -2.90
C LEU A 310 -25.86 -5.09 -4.38
N LEU A 311 -24.87 -4.30 -4.76
CA LEU A 311 -24.66 -3.88 -6.15
C LEU A 311 -24.47 -5.09 -7.07
N TYR A 312 -23.63 -6.04 -6.68
CA TYR A 312 -23.38 -7.24 -7.51
C TYR A 312 -24.63 -8.09 -7.68
N ARG A 313 -25.40 -8.32 -6.61
CA ARG A 313 -26.66 -9.08 -6.66
C ARG A 313 -27.69 -8.40 -7.54
N THR A 314 -27.83 -7.08 -7.40
CA THR A 314 -28.71 -6.26 -8.24
C THR A 314 -28.31 -6.41 -9.71
N TYR A 315 -27.01 -6.27 -10.00
CA TYR A 315 -26.48 -6.39 -11.36
C TYR A 315 -26.73 -7.77 -11.97
N ILE A 316 -26.45 -8.84 -11.22
CA ILE A 316 -26.68 -10.23 -11.65
C ILE A 316 -28.17 -10.48 -11.96
N SER A 317 -29.07 -9.82 -11.23
CA SER A 317 -30.52 -9.96 -11.44
C SER A 317 -31.04 -9.15 -12.63
N VAL A 318 -30.47 -7.97 -12.88
CA VAL A 318 -30.96 -7.03 -13.90
C VAL A 318 -30.35 -7.32 -15.27
N LEU A 319 -29.05 -7.61 -15.36
CA LEU A 319 -28.33 -7.76 -16.63
C LEU A 319 -29.00 -8.74 -17.63
N PRO A 320 -29.56 -9.90 -17.22
CA PRO A 320 -30.26 -10.80 -18.14
C PRO A 320 -31.49 -10.18 -18.83
N SER A 321 -32.10 -9.16 -18.22
CA SER A 321 -33.23 -8.41 -18.79
C SER A 321 -32.79 -7.28 -19.74
N LEU A 322 -31.49 -6.99 -19.79
CA LEU A 322 -30.89 -5.97 -20.64
C LEU A 322 -30.41 -6.58 -21.96
N GLY A 323 -30.26 -5.74 -22.98
CA GLY A 323 -29.73 -6.15 -24.30
C GLY A 323 -28.22 -5.97 -24.44
N GLY A 324 -27.52 -5.63 -23.36
CA GLY A 324 -26.08 -5.34 -23.34
C GLY A 324 -25.61 -4.88 -21.95
N TYR A 325 -24.42 -4.30 -21.89
CA TYR A 325 -23.75 -3.85 -20.66
C TYR A 325 -24.18 -2.43 -20.22
N LEU A 326 -23.80 -2.02 -19.01
CA LEU A 326 -24.09 -0.67 -18.50
C LEU A 326 -23.08 0.37 -18.99
N ASN A 327 -21.81 -0.01 -19.03
CA ASN A 327 -20.65 0.80 -19.37
C ASN A 327 -19.91 0.17 -20.56
N GLU A 328 -19.90 0.88 -21.67
CA GLU A 328 -19.21 0.46 -22.89
C GLU A 328 -18.02 1.39 -23.10
N ASN A 329 -16.85 0.99 -22.61
CA ASN A 329 -15.60 1.73 -22.79
C ASN A 329 -15.67 3.16 -22.24
N GLY A 330 -16.23 3.33 -21.03
CA GLY A 330 -16.40 4.63 -20.41
C GLY A 330 -17.59 5.43 -20.94
N HIS A 331 -18.44 4.87 -21.83
CA HIS A 331 -19.71 5.45 -22.26
C HIS A 331 -20.86 4.75 -21.55
N LEU A 332 -21.71 5.51 -20.86
CA LEU A 332 -22.82 4.98 -20.08
C LEU A 332 -24.02 4.74 -20.99
N ASN A 333 -24.54 3.51 -21.01
CA ASN A 333 -25.82 3.22 -21.64
C ASN A 333 -26.95 3.63 -20.70
N LEU A 334 -27.48 4.85 -20.89
CA LEU A 334 -28.44 5.46 -19.97
C LEU A 334 -29.73 4.65 -19.82
N ALA A 335 -30.20 3.98 -20.88
CA ALA A 335 -31.39 3.14 -20.81
C ALA A 335 -31.16 1.88 -19.97
N HIS A 336 -29.98 1.27 -20.08
CA HIS A 336 -29.61 0.13 -19.25
C HIS A 336 -29.34 0.54 -17.80
N PHE A 337 -28.65 1.67 -17.62
CA PHE A 337 -28.30 2.21 -16.31
C PHE A 337 -29.53 2.66 -15.52
N GLU A 338 -30.52 3.27 -16.18
CA GLU A 338 -31.80 3.62 -15.56
C GLU A 338 -32.49 2.38 -14.96
N LYS A 339 -32.64 1.30 -15.72
CA LYS A 339 -33.23 0.05 -15.22
C LYS A 339 -32.44 -0.55 -14.04
N TYR A 340 -31.12 -0.42 -14.07
CA TYR A 340 -30.27 -0.86 -12.96
C TYR A 340 -30.51 -0.01 -11.70
N LEU A 341 -30.58 1.32 -11.83
CA LEU A 341 -30.86 2.24 -10.72
C LEU A 341 -32.29 2.08 -10.18
N GLU A 342 -33.28 1.85 -11.04
CA GLU A 342 -34.67 1.57 -10.63
C GLU A 342 -34.71 0.37 -9.69
N LYS A 343 -34.04 -0.73 -10.07
CA LYS A 343 -33.98 -1.91 -9.20
C LYS A 343 -33.15 -1.67 -7.94
N LEU A 344 -32.04 -0.95 -8.06
CA LEU A 344 -31.20 -0.61 -6.91
C LEU A 344 -31.94 0.31 -5.91
N SER A 345 -32.90 1.10 -6.38
CA SER A 345 -33.69 2.01 -5.54
C SER A 345 -34.60 1.32 -4.53
N ASP A 346 -34.82 0.01 -4.66
CA ASP A 346 -35.46 -0.82 -3.63
C ASP A 346 -34.70 -0.70 -2.28
N PHE A 347 -33.37 -0.51 -2.34
CA PHE A 347 -32.54 -0.27 -1.16
C PHE A 347 -33.01 0.91 -0.31
N ASP A 348 -33.40 2.02 -0.94
CA ASP A 348 -33.86 3.20 -0.18
C ASP A 348 -35.11 2.87 0.65
N ARG A 349 -36.00 2.03 0.10
CA ARG A 349 -37.22 1.60 0.78
C ARG A 349 -36.95 0.62 1.88
N GLU A 350 -36.08 -0.37 1.64
CA GLU A 350 -35.65 -1.32 2.67
C GLU A 350 -34.98 -0.59 3.84
N HIS A 351 -34.07 0.34 3.54
CA HIS A 351 -33.41 1.14 4.58
C HIS A 351 -34.40 2.03 5.33
N PHE A 352 -35.32 2.70 4.63
CA PHE A 352 -36.34 3.51 5.29
C PHE A 352 -37.25 2.65 6.16
N SER A 353 -37.59 1.42 5.75
CA SER A 353 -38.39 0.51 6.58
C SER A 353 -37.73 0.22 7.93
N GLU A 354 -36.41 0.04 7.98
CA GLU A 354 -35.68 -0.15 9.25
C GLU A 354 -35.77 1.11 10.13
N VAL A 355 -35.51 2.27 9.55
CA VAL A 355 -35.57 3.57 10.24
C VAL A 355 -36.99 3.90 10.69
N PHE A 356 -37.99 3.56 9.88
CA PHE A 356 -39.41 3.82 10.13
C PHE A 356 -39.92 3.04 11.35
N VAL A 357 -39.50 1.78 11.50
CA VAL A 357 -39.82 0.98 12.69
C VAL A 357 -39.26 1.64 13.95
N ASP A 358 -38.02 2.11 13.91
CA ASP A 358 -37.40 2.82 15.02
C ASP A 358 -38.14 4.13 15.32
N LEU A 359 -38.43 4.93 14.30
CA LEU A 359 -39.17 6.19 14.43
C LEU A 359 -40.55 5.95 15.07
N LYS A 360 -41.33 4.97 14.60
CA LYS A 360 -42.64 4.63 15.17
C LYS A 360 -42.52 4.11 16.60
N TRP A 361 -41.47 3.34 16.92
CA TRP A 361 -41.19 2.93 18.28
C TRP A 361 -40.89 4.13 19.19
N PHE A 362 -40.09 5.11 18.71
CA PHE A 362 -39.82 6.36 19.44
C PHE A 362 -41.08 7.23 19.58
N GLU A 363 -41.90 7.37 18.53
CA GLU A 363 -43.19 8.06 18.57
C GLU A 363 -44.10 7.46 19.65
N SER A 364 -44.15 6.13 19.74
CA SER A 364 -44.92 5.43 20.78
C SER A 364 -44.39 5.65 22.20
N LYS A 365 -43.11 6.01 22.39
CA LYS A 365 -42.50 6.26 23.70
C LYS A 365 -42.54 7.74 24.13
N VAL A 366 -42.46 8.66 23.17
CA VAL A 366 -42.29 10.10 23.44
C VAL A 366 -43.58 10.90 23.15
N GLY A 367 -44.52 10.34 22.38
CA GLY A 367 -45.83 10.94 22.10
C GLY A 367 -45.83 12.11 21.11
N ASN A 368 -44.67 12.47 20.54
CA ASN A 368 -44.53 13.49 19.50
C ASN A 368 -44.31 12.83 18.14
N LYS A 369 -45.05 13.28 17.10
CA LYS A 369 -44.78 12.92 15.70
C LYS A 369 -43.50 13.59 15.22
N TYR A 370 -42.57 12.84 14.63
CA TYR A 370 -41.27 13.36 14.20
C TYR A 370 -41.25 13.86 12.75
N LEU A 371 -42.20 13.43 11.91
CA LEU A 371 -42.32 13.85 10.51
C LEU A 371 -43.33 15.00 10.39
N ASN A 372 -42.87 16.14 9.86
CA ASN A 372 -43.63 17.39 9.86
C ASN A 372 -44.66 17.42 8.72
N GLU A 373 -45.86 16.88 8.96
CA GLU A 373 -46.99 16.78 8.00
C GLU A 373 -47.34 18.13 7.32
N ALA A 374 -47.15 19.25 8.02
CA ALA A 374 -47.50 20.60 7.52
C ALA A 374 -46.65 21.06 6.32
N ALA A 375 -45.39 20.62 6.22
CA ALA A 375 -44.51 20.99 5.10
C ALA A 375 -44.85 20.19 3.82
N GLY A 376 -45.34 18.96 3.97
CA GLY A 376 -45.72 18.11 2.83
C GLY A 376 -46.97 18.63 2.11
N LEU A 377 -47.97 19.09 2.87
CA LEU A 377 -49.21 19.67 2.34
C LEU A 377 -48.97 20.98 1.57
N ALA A 378 -48.05 21.83 2.04
CA ALA A 378 -47.72 23.11 1.40
C ALA A 378 -47.03 22.93 0.03
N ALA A 379 -46.22 21.88 -0.15
CA ALA A 379 -45.56 21.57 -1.41
C ALA A 379 -46.53 20.96 -2.45
N GLU A 380 -47.47 20.12 -2.01
CA GLU A 380 -48.53 19.58 -2.89
C GLU A 380 -49.49 20.68 -3.37
N GLU A 381 -49.82 21.65 -2.52
CA GLU A 381 -50.58 22.84 -2.92
C GLU A 381 -49.82 23.75 -3.91
N ALA A 382 -48.48 23.78 -3.86
CA ALA A 382 -47.64 24.52 -4.80
C ALA A 382 -47.60 23.83 -6.18
N GLY A 383 -47.43 22.49 -6.23
CA GLY A 383 -47.47 21.71 -7.48
C GLY A 383 -48.84 21.75 -8.18
N ALA A 384 -49.94 21.76 -7.42
CA ALA A 384 -51.29 21.88 -7.96
C ALA A 384 -51.58 23.26 -8.60
N LYS A 385 -50.80 24.30 -8.28
CA LYS A 385 -50.92 25.65 -8.88
C LYS A 385 -50.19 25.75 -10.24
N ASP A 386 -49.11 25.00 -10.44
CA ASP A 386 -48.38 24.99 -11.73
C ASP A 386 -49.06 24.15 -12.81
N MET A 387 -49.75 23.06 -12.44
CA MET A 387 -50.58 22.28 -13.40
C MET A 387 -51.75 23.07 -14.01
N LYS A 388 -52.09 24.26 -13.47
CA LYS A 388 -53.12 25.15 -14.04
C LYS A 388 -52.58 26.13 -15.08
N LYS A 389 -51.27 26.20 -15.33
CA LYS A 389 -50.67 27.16 -16.30
C LYS A 389 -50.14 26.55 -17.60
N SER A 390 -49.99 25.23 -17.72
CA SER A 390 -49.58 24.56 -18.97
C SER A 390 -50.67 23.62 -19.51
N LYS A 391 -51.67 24.19 -20.17
CA LYS A 391 -52.52 23.44 -21.12
C LYS A 391 -52.53 24.15 -22.48
N SER A 392 -51.55 23.80 -23.31
CA SER A 392 -51.62 23.95 -24.77
C SER A 392 -51.08 22.67 -25.43
N SER A 393 -52.04 21.86 -25.90
CA SER A 393 -52.06 20.93 -27.04
C SER A 393 -50.84 20.07 -27.40
N ASP A 394 -51.11 18.76 -27.50
CA ASP A 394 -50.37 17.65 -28.14
C ASP A 394 -49.04 17.17 -27.51
N ASP A 395 -49.16 16.25 -26.54
CA ASP A 395 -48.78 14.84 -26.75
C ASP A 395 -49.38 13.97 -25.63
N SER A 396 -50.41 13.20 -25.97
CA SER A 396 -51.15 12.31 -25.06
C SER A 396 -50.81 10.86 -25.38
N LEU A 397 -49.94 10.24 -24.56
CA LEU A 397 -49.70 8.80 -24.33
C LEU A 397 -48.40 8.74 -23.48
N CYS A 398 -48.35 8.46 -22.18
CA CYS A 398 -48.95 7.37 -21.42
C CYS A 398 -48.99 7.73 -19.92
N LEU A 399 -50.17 8.03 -19.37
CA LEU A 399 -50.42 7.97 -17.92
C LEU A 399 -51.91 7.68 -17.68
N ALA A 400 -52.42 6.63 -18.31
CA ALA A 400 -53.80 6.17 -18.18
C ALA A 400 -53.85 4.64 -18.11
N ALA A 401 -53.33 4.09 -17.01
CA ALA A 401 -53.45 2.66 -16.72
C ALA A 401 -53.90 2.35 -15.28
N LEU A 402 -54.41 3.33 -14.53
CA LEU A 402 -54.92 3.09 -13.17
C LEU A 402 -56.21 3.84 -12.82
N ASP A 403 -57.04 4.21 -13.80
CA ASP A 403 -58.39 4.65 -13.45
C ASP A 403 -59.44 4.23 -14.48
N GLY A 404 -60.40 3.44 -14.02
CA GLY A 404 -61.68 3.20 -14.69
C GLY A 404 -61.97 1.79 -15.16
N VAL A 405 -62.44 0.91 -14.26
CA VAL A 405 -63.76 0.24 -14.42
C VAL A 405 -64.39 0.07 -13.03
N ARG A 406 -65.18 1.06 -12.60
CA ARG A 406 -66.31 0.81 -11.69
C ARG A 406 -67.42 0.22 -12.54
N ASP A 407 -67.55 -1.09 -12.51
CA ASP A 407 -68.84 -1.72 -12.78
C ASP A 407 -69.28 -2.49 -11.54
N SER A 408 -70.54 -2.27 -11.18
CA SER A 408 -71.15 -2.63 -9.92
C SER A 408 -71.43 -4.13 -9.85
N HIS A 409 -70.59 -4.89 -9.15
CA HIS A 409 -71.00 -6.14 -8.51
C HIS A 409 -70.27 -6.34 -7.18
N ILE A 410 -71.06 -6.50 -6.12
CA ILE A 410 -70.65 -6.72 -4.74
C ILE A 410 -69.92 -8.07 -4.63
N THR A 411 -68.63 -8.03 -4.27
CA THR A 411 -67.92 -9.17 -3.65
C THR A 411 -67.19 -8.66 -2.40
N PRO A 412 -67.59 -9.07 -1.19
CA PRO A 412 -66.92 -8.66 0.04
C PRO A 412 -65.74 -9.59 0.32
N GLY A 413 -64.51 -9.05 0.31
CA GLY A 413 -63.33 -9.82 0.77
C GLY A 413 -61.97 -9.33 0.25
N ARG A 414 -61.45 -8.26 0.85
CA ARG A 414 -60.03 -7.82 0.97
C ARG A 414 -60.11 -6.47 1.68
N GLY A 415 -59.71 -6.25 2.93
CA GLY A 415 -58.59 -6.81 3.70
C GLY A 415 -57.68 -5.61 4.00
N GLU A 416 -57.45 -5.32 5.29
CA GLU A 416 -56.85 -4.10 5.88
C GLU A 416 -55.42 -3.71 5.40
N ASP A 417 -54.81 -4.45 4.48
CA ASP A 417 -53.38 -4.30 4.10
C ASP A 417 -53.07 -3.11 3.17
N GLY A 418 -54.08 -2.53 2.48
CA GLY A 418 -53.85 -1.48 1.47
C GLY A 418 -53.66 -0.06 2.03
N GLU A 419 -54.17 0.23 3.24
CA GLU A 419 -54.07 1.56 3.85
C GLU A 419 -52.69 1.80 4.48
N ASP A 420 -52.03 0.74 4.95
CA ASP A 420 -50.69 0.81 5.56
C ASP A 420 -49.58 1.05 4.52
N ASP A 421 -49.70 0.47 3.32
CA ASP A 421 -48.75 0.69 2.20
C ASP A 421 -48.79 2.15 1.69
N ASP A 422 -49.98 2.74 1.57
CA ASP A 422 -50.15 4.15 1.16
C ASP A 422 -49.60 5.12 2.23
N MET A 423 -49.73 4.76 3.51
CA MET A 423 -49.14 5.52 4.62
C MET A 423 -47.61 5.48 4.58
N PHE A 424 -47.02 4.30 4.36
CA PHE A 424 -45.56 4.12 4.26
C PHE A 424 -44.96 4.97 3.13
N GLU A 425 -45.54 4.94 1.94
CA GLU A 425 -45.03 5.70 0.79
C GLU A 425 -45.14 7.22 1.02
N THR A 426 -46.19 7.69 1.71
CA THR A 426 -46.34 9.09 2.09
C THR A 426 -45.25 9.53 3.08
N GLU A 427 -45.00 8.72 4.10
CA GLU A 427 -43.96 8.97 5.11
C GLU A 427 -42.55 8.91 4.49
N PHE A 428 -42.32 7.98 3.56
CA PHE A 428 -41.05 7.86 2.83
C PHE A 428 -40.76 9.11 1.98
N ARG A 429 -41.77 9.63 1.28
CA ARG A 429 -41.66 10.90 0.54
C ARG A 429 -41.35 12.06 1.47
N GLN A 430 -41.99 12.11 2.63
CA GLN A 430 -41.76 13.17 3.62
C GLN A 430 -40.36 13.08 4.25
N TYR A 431 -39.86 11.88 4.48
CA TYR A 431 -38.49 11.63 4.92
C TYR A 431 -37.46 12.16 3.91
N LYS A 432 -37.62 11.83 2.62
CA LYS A 432 -36.75 12.35 1.55
C LYS A 432 -36.84 13.87 1.41
N ARG A 433 -38.04 14.46 1.48
CA ARG A 433 -38.21 15.91 1.48
C ARG A 433 -37.45 16.57 2.62
N THR A 434 -37.56 16.02 3.84
CA THR A 434 -36.83 16.50 5.01
C THR A 434 -35.32 16.44 4.80
N TYR A 435 -34.81 15.37 4.18
CA TYR A 435 -33.40 15.28 3.80
C TYR A 435 -32.97 16.43 2.87
N TYR A 436 -33.69 16.66 1.76
CA TYR A 436 -33.34 17.73 0.82
C TYR A 436 -33.42 19.12 1.46
N MET A 437 -34.46 19.39 2.27
CA MET A 437 -34.61 20.68 2.96
C MET A 437 -33.49 20.93 3.97
N THR A 438 -33.12 19.91 4.76
CA THR A 438 -32.15 20.06 5.86
C THR A 438 -30.70 19.98 5.39
N LYS A 439 -30.38 19.06 4.47
CA LYS A 439 -29.01 18.83 3.98
C LYS A 439 -28.65 19.75 2.83
N MET A 440 -29.56 19.92 1.85
CA MET A 440 -29.31 20.75 0.67
C MET A 440 -29.79 22.20 0.82
N GLY A 441 -30.50 22.53 1.93
CA GLY A 441 -30.92 23.89 2.23
C GLY A 441 -31.97 24.46 1.28
N VAL A 442 -32.77 23.59 0.66
CA VAL A 442 -33.79 23.98 -0.33
C VAL A 442 -35.12 24.22 0.37
N GLU A 443 -35.79 25.32 0.06
CA GLU A 443 -37.10 25.66 0.67
C GLU A 443 -38.25 24.80 0.14
N VAL A 444 -38.25 24.49 -1.16
CA VAL A 444 -39.29 23.70 -1.83
C VAL A 444 -38.66 22.61 -2.70
N VAL A 445 -39.01 21.35 -2.44
CA VAL A 445 -38.57 20.20 -3.22
C VAL A 445 -39.57 19.96 -4.37
N SER A 446 -39.29 20.54 -5.53
CA SER A 446 -40.10 20.37 -6.75
C SER A 446 -39.61 19.20 -7.62
N ASP A 447 -40.45 18.71 -8.53
CA ASP A 447 -40.04 17.69 -9.52
C ASP A 447 -38.92 18.19 -10.44
N GLU A 448 -38.90 19.49 -10.77
CA GLU A 448 -37.82 20.12 -11.54
C GLU A 448 -36.49 20.08 -10.78
N PHE A 449 -36.52 20.35 -9.47
CA PHE A 449 -35.33 20.25 -8.62
C PHE A 449 -34.80 18.82 -8.60
N LEU A 450 -35.66 17.82 -8.40
CA LEU A 450 -35.26 16.40 -8.39
C LEU A 450 -34.72 15.95 -9.75
N ALA A 451 -35.35 16.36 -10.86
CA ALA A 451 -34.86 16.07 -12.21
C ALA A 451 -33.47 16.68 -12.46
N ASN A 452 -33.23 17.89 -11.96
CA ASN A 452 -31.91 18.52 -12.04
C ASN A 452 -30.87 17.78 -11.17
N GLN A 453 -31.24 17.33 -9.96
CA GLN A 453 -30.35 16.50 -9.13
C GLN A 453 -29.97 15.19 -9.82
N ALA A 454 -30.95 14.49 -10.40
CA ALA A 454 -30.74 13.27 -11.15
C ALA A 454 -29.80 13.50 -12.35
N ARG A 455 -30.04 14.57 -13.13
CA ARG A 455 -29.17 14.97 -14.24
C ARG A 455 -27.74 15.23 -13.79
N CYS A 456 -27.53 16.09 -12.78
CA CYS A 456 -26.20 16.43 -12.27
C CYS A 456 -25.44 15.20 -11.77
N TYR A 457 -26.12 14.27 -11.11
CA TYR A 457 -25.52 13.04 -10.60
C TYR A 457 -25.08 12.11 -11.75
N VAL A 458 -25.95 11.87 -12.74
CA VAL A 458 -25.63 11.02 -13.89
C VAL A 458 -24.56 11.64 -14.79
N GLU A 459 -24.60 12.97 -15.01
CA GLU A 459 -23.51 13.69 -15.66
C GLU A 459 -22.18 13.48 -14.93
N GLY A 460 -22.18 13.49 -13.59
CA GLY A 460 -20.99 13.23 -12.81
C GLY A 460 -20.44 11.81 -12.96
N ILE A 461 -21.31 10.80 -12.96
CA ILE A 461 -20.90 9.42 -13.23
C ILE A 461 -20.27 9.30 -14.63
N GLN A 462 -20.88 9.90 -15.64
CA GLN A 462 -20.33 9.89 -17.01
C GLN A 462 -18.99 10.64 -17.10
N TRP A 463 -18.83 11.76 -16.39
CA TRP A 463 -17.56 12.48 -16.32
C TRP A 463 -16.46 11.63 -15.69
N ILE A 464 -16.76 10.94 -14.58
CA ILE A 464 -15.81 10.05 -13.89
C ILE A 464 -15.41 8.90 -14.82
N LEU A 465 -16.36 8.24 -15.47
CA LEU A 465 -16.07 7.18 -16.44
C LEU A 465 -15.11 7.67 -17.52
N HIS A 466 -15.38 8.84 -18.12
CA HIS A 466 -14.45 9.39 -19.10
C HIS A 466 -13.09 9.72 -18.50
N TYR A 467 -13.01 10.23 -17.27
CA TYR A 467 -11.73 10.57 -16.65
C TYR A 467 -10.82 9.35 -16.47
N TYR A 468 -11.40 8.19 -16.15
CA TYR A 468 -10.66 6.93 -15.99
C TYR A 468 -10.32 6.26 -17.33
N TYR A 469 -11.23 6.28 -18.31
CA TYR A 469 -11.07 5.58 -19.58
C TYR A 469 -10.38 6.40 -20.67
N HIS A 470 -10.62 7.71 -20.71
CA HIS A 470 -10.21 8.59 -21.81
C HIS A 470 -9.33 9.76 -21.36
N GLY A 471 -9.21 10.01 -20.04
CA GLY A 471 -8.60 11.22 -19.50
C GLY A 471 -9.60 12.38 -19.41
N VAL A 472 -9.12 13.55 -18.99
CA VAL A 472 -10.00 14.70 -18.67
C VAL A 472 -10.82 15.14 -19.89
N GLN A 473 -12.16 15.11 -19.77
CA GLN A 473 -13.09 15.63 -20.79
C GLN A 473 -13.66 17.01 -20.43
N SER A 474 -13.49 17.45 -19.19
CA SER A 474 -13.77 18.82 -18.78
C SER A 474 -12.93 19.21 -17.57
N TRP A 475 -12.15 20.27 -17.71
CA TRP A 475 -11.38 20.87 -16.60
C TRP A 475 -12.26 21.71 -15.67
N SER A 476 -13.38 22.24 -16.18
CA SER A 476 -14.26 23.18 -15.48
C SER A 476 -15.50 22.53 -14.88
N TRP A 477 -15.90 21.31 -15.32
CA TRP A 477 -17.03 20.60 -14.73
C TRP A 477 -16.76 20.25 -13.25
N TYR A 478 -17.79 20.37 -12.43
CA TYR A 478 -17.80 19.92 -11.03
C TYR A 478 -19.23 19.61 -10.58
N TYR A 479 -19.37 18.77 -9.57
CA TYR A 479 -20.67 18.51 -8.96
C TYR A 479 -21.07 19.63 -7.98
N PRO A 480 -22.19 20.34 -8.21
CA PRO A 480 -22.49 21.61 -7.54
C PRO A 480 -23.18 21.50 -6.18
N HIS A 481 -23.20 20.31 -5.57
CA HIS A 481 -23.86 20.05 -4.28
C HIS A 481 -22.94 19.28 -3.33
N HIS A 482 -23.09 19.49 -2.02
CA HIS A 482 -22.32 18.74 -1.00
C HIS A 482 -22.83 17.31 -0.79
N TYR A 483 -24.03 17.01 -1.29
CA TYR A 483 -24.74 15.74 -1.06
C TYR A 483 -25.28 15.15 -2.37
N ALA A 484 -25.41 13.83 -2.42
CA ALA A 484 -26.01 13.10 -3.54
C ALA A 484 -27.53 12.95 -3.38
N PRO A 485 -28.30 12.80 -4.47
CA PRO A 485 -29.72 12.45 -4.38
C PRO A 485 -29.94 11.02 -3.84
N PHE A 486 -31.18 10.72 -3.44
CA PHE A 486 -31.61 9.34 -3.21
C PHE A 486 -31.70 8.56 -4.53
N LEU A 487 -31.41 7.25 -4.49
CA LEU A 487 -31.48 6.38 -5.66
C LEU A 487 -32.88 6.38 -6.29
N SER A 488 -33.91 6.36 -5.44
CA SER A 488 -35.32 6.40 -5.84
C SER A 488 -35.76 7.70 -6.52
N ASP A 489 -34.93 8.75 -6.50
CA ASP A 489 -35.18 10.02 -7.18
C ASP A 489 -34.37 10.16 -8.49
N VAL A 490 -33.41 9.26 -8.77
CA VAL A 490 -32.65 9.25 -10.03
C VAL A 490 -33.41 8.44 -11.09
N ARG A 491 -34.41 9.09 -11.70
CA ARG A 491 -35.31 8.50 -12.72
C ARG A 491 -35.42 9.39 -13.97
N ASN A 492 -35.93 8.83 -15.07
CA ASN A 492 -36.11 9.51 -16.36
C ASN A 492 -34.80 10.08 -16.96
N VAL A 493 -33.71 9.34 -16.80
CA VAL A 493 -32.36 9.68 -17.26
C VAL A 493 -32.03 9.10 -18.63
N SER A 494 -32.82 8.14 -19.12
CA SER A 494 -32.58 7.44 -20.40
C SER A 494 -32.53 8.34 -21.64
N SER A 495 -33.19 9.50 -21.60
CA SER A 495 -33.23 10.46 -22.72
C SER A 495 -32.24 11.63 -22.59
N LEU A 496 -31.42 11.66 -21.53
CA LEU A 496 -30.48 12.74 -21.32
C LEU A 496 -29.37 12.73 -22.37
N THR A 497 -29.02 13.93 -22.86
CA THR A 497 -27.81 14.14 -23.66
C THR A 497 -26.74 14.75 -22.76
N LEU A 498 -25.62 14.03 -22.60
CA LEU A 498 -24.50 14.41 -21.76
C LEU A 498 -23.36 14.90 -22.66
N THR A 499 -22.93 16.15 -22.47
CA THR A 499 -21.85 16.77 -23.25
C THR A 499 -20.93 17.55 -22.35
N PHE A 500 -19.63 17.45 -22.59
CA PHE A 500 -18.60 18.13 -21.81
C PHE A 500 -17.79 19.07 -22.70
N ASP A 501 -17.58 20.30 -22.23
CA ASP A 501 -16.59 21.20 -22.82
C ASP A 501 -15.25 20.99 -22.10
N LEU A 502 -14.19 20.76 -22.88
CA LEU A 502 -12.87 20.47 -22.35
C LEU A 502 -12.37 21.62 -21.47
N GLY A 503 -12.61 22.87 -21.87
CA GLY A 503 -12.11 24.04 -21.16
C GLY A 503 -10.58 24.03 -21.05
N LYS A 504 -10.05 24.65 -19.98
CA LYS A 504 -8.61 24.71 -19.68
C LYS A 504 -8.38 24.45 -18.19
N PRO A 505 -7.23 23.85 -17.80
CA PRO A 505 -6.84 23.80 -16.40
C PRO A 505 -6.64 25.22 -15.86
N PHE A 506 -6.89 25.39 -14.55
CA PHE A 506 -6.51 26.61 -13.83
C PHE A 506 -4.99 26.79 -13.84
N MET A 507 -4.53 28.04 -13.83
CA MET A 507 -3.13 28.32 -13.55
C MET A 507 -2.81 27.95 -12.09
N PRO A 508 -1.55 27.61 -11.76
CA PRO A 508 -1.18 27.18 -10.42
C PRO A 508 -1.66 28.11 -9.28
N PHE A 509 -1.56 29.43 -9.45
CA PHE A 509 -2.00 30.39 -8.43
C PHE A 509 -3.52 30.53 -8.35
N GLU A 510 -4.22 30.31 -9.46
CA GLU A 510 -5.70 30.27 -9.47
C GLU A 510 -6.18 29.04 -8.69
N GLN A 511 -5.53 27.88 -8.89
CA GLN A 511 -5.80 26.70 -8.07
C GLN A 511 -5.47 26.93 -6.59
N LEU A 512 -4.29 27.50 -6.27
CA LEU A 512 -3.92 27.74 -4.86
C LEU A 512 -4.97 28.59 -4.14
N LEU A 513 -5.43 29.67 -4.78
CA LEU A 513 -6.50 30.50 -4.23
C LEU A 513 -7.83 29.71 -4.15
N GLY A 514 -8.08 28.84 -5.12
CA GLY A 514 -9.23 27.93 -5.16
C GLY A 514 -9.25 26.84 -4.08
N VAL A 515 -8.10 26.44 -3.50
CA VAL A 515 -8.03 25.29 -2.58
C VAL A 515 -7.51 25.61 -1.18
N LEU A 516 -6.71 26.65 -0.99
CA LEU A 516 -6.08 26.94 0.30
C LEU A 516 -7.04 27.66 1.27
N PRO A 517 -6.98 27.37 2.58
CA PRO A 517 -7.62 28.20 3.60
C PRO A 517 -6.80 29.46 3.90
N SER A 518 -7.45 30.47 4.49
CA SER A 518 -6.80 31.73 4.88
C SER A 518 -5.65 31.55 5.89
N ALA A 519 -5.67 30.46 6.67
CA ALA A 519 -4.58 30.07 7.57
C ALA A 519 -3.26 29.76 6.83
N SER A 520 -3.33 29.27 5.59
CA SER A 520 -2.17 28.93 4.75
C SER A 520 -1.90 29.99 3.67
N LYS A 521 -2.38 31.24 3.85
CA LYS A 521 -2.21 32.33 2.88
C LYS A 521 -0.75 32.64 2.54
N ASP A 522 0.19 32.33 3.44
CA ASP A 522 1.62 32.63 3.23
C ASP A 522 2.25 31.78 2.11
N LEU A 523 1.57 30.71 1.68
CA LEU A 523 1.94 29.89 0.52
C LEU A 523 1.60 30.55 -0.82
N LEU A 524 0.78 31.61 -0.82
CA LEU A 524 0.41 32.39 -2.00
C LEU A 524 1.33 33.62 -2.16
N PRO A 525 1.53 34.09 -3.40
CA PRO A 525 2.17 35.37 -3.66
C PRO A 525 1.57 36.50 -2.82
N ARG A 526 2.43 37.37 -2.27
CA ARG A 526 2.03 38.43 -1.33
C ARG A 526 0.93 39.35 -1.87
N CYS A 527 0.87 39.53 -3.19
CA CYS A 527 -0.13 40.38 -3.84
C CYS A 527 -1.55 39.79 -3.87
N TYR A 528 -1.74 38.50 -3.58
CA TYR A 528 -3.06 37.84 -3.53
C TYR A 528 -3.54 37.55 -2.11
N GLN A 529 -2.66 37.57 -1.10
CA GLN A 529 -2.98 37.16 0.27
C GLN A 529 -4.14 37.95 0.89
N HIS A 530 -4.28 39.25 0.55
CA HIS A 530 -5.36 40.09 1.07
C HIS A 530 -6.73 39.66 0.52
N LEU A 531 -6.80 38.95 -0.60
CA LEU A 531 -8.07 38.46 -1.16
C LEU A 531 -8.73 37.42 -0.24
N MET A 532 -7.95 36.73 0.61
CA MET A 532 -8.47 35.71 1.54
C MET A 532 -8.87 36.29 2.90
N THR A 533 -8.42 37.51 3.23
CA THR A 533 -8.56 38.07 4.59
C THR A 533 -9.25 39.43 4.65
N SER A 534 -9.23 40.19 3.56
CA SER A 534 -9.82 41.54 3.55
C SER A 534 -11.35 41.46 3.49
N PRO A 535 -12.08 42.15 4.38
CA PRO A 535 -13.54 42.22 4.32
C PRO A 535 -14.09 42.82 3.02
N GLY A 536 -13.29 43.61 2.29
CA GLY A 536 -13.66 44.18 1.00
C GLY A 536 -13.33 43.29 -0.21
N SER A 537 -12.82 42.07 0.01
CA SER A 537 -12.52 41.14 -1.08
C SER A 537 -13.82 40.55 -1.65
N PRO A 538 -13.99 40.50 -2.98
CA PRO A 538 -15.16 39.90 -3.63
C PRO A 538 -15.36 38.41 -3.33
N ILE A 539 -14.31 37.73 -2.84
CA ILE A 539 -14.30 36.29 -2.58
C ILE A 539 -14.12 35.95 -1.09
N VAL A 540 -14.23 36.93 -0.17
CA VAL A 540 -13.99 36.70 1.27
C VAL A 540 -14.94 35.66 1.87
N GLU A 541 -16.18 35.58 1.38
CA GLU A 541 -17.18 34.61 1.83
C GLU A 541 -16.74 33.16 1.56
N CYS A 542 -15.85 32.95 0.60
CA CYS A 542 -15.27 31.64 0.31
C CYS A 542 -14.21 31.20 1.33
N TYR A 543 -13.80 32.07 2.28
CA TYR A 543 -12.78 31.76 3.29
C TYR A 543 -13.33 31.93 4.71
N PRO A 544 -14.34 31.13 5.11
CA PRO A 544 -14.87 31.18 6.46
C PRO A 544 -13.78 30.79 7.48
N GLN A 545 -13.71 31.52 8.61
CA GLN A 545 -12.84 31.15 9.74
C GLN A 545 -13.34 29.88 10.43
N ASP A 546 -14.66 29.79 10.62
CA ASP A 546 -15.34 28.62 11.16
C ASP A 546 -16.28 28.01 10.11
N PHE A 547 -16.20 26.69 9.95
CA PHE A 547 -17.05 25.91 9.06
C PHE A 547 -17.61 24.69 9.79
N LYS A 548 -18.78 24.24 9.33
CA LYS A 548 -19.44 23.04 9.86
C LYS A 548 -18.96 21.79 9.13
N THR A 549 -18.96 20.67 9.85
CA THR A 549 -18.69 19.34 9.30
C THR A 549 -19.87 18.42 9.59
N ASP A 550 -20.29 17.62 8.62
CA ASP A 550 -21.38 16.67 8.75
C ASP A 550 -20.88 15.25 8.50
N LEU A 551 -21.01 14.36 9.49
CA LEU A 551 -20.59 12.96 9.37
C LEU A 551 -21.42 12.19 8.34
N ASN A 552 -22.68 12.58 8.10
CA ASN A 552 -23.56 11.96 7.10
C ASN A 552 -23.52 10.41 7.10
N GLY A 553 -23.63 9.78 8.27
CA GLY A 553 -23.59 8.31 8.42
C GLY A 553 -22.20 7.68 8.43
N LYS A 554 -21.13 8.46 8.30
CA LYS A 554 -19.74 8.00 8.45
C LYS A 554 -19.33 7.93 9.92
N GLN A 555 -18.39 7.04 10.22
CA GLN A 555 -17.93 6.80 11.60
C GLN A 555 -16.72 7.65 12.00
N GLN A 556 -16.00 8.20 11.01
CA GLN A 556 -14.74 8.89 11.25
C GLN A 556 -14.85 10.35 10.81
N GLU A 557 -14.31 11.27 11.61
CA GLU A 557 -14.34 12.71 11.33
C GLU A 557 -13.63 13.08 10.02
N TRP A 558 -12.60 12.33 9.64
CA TRP A 558 -11.90 12.55 8.37
C TRP A 558 -12.75 12.16 7.14
N GLU A 559 -13.85 11.44 7.32
CA GLU A 559 -14.84 11.14 6.26
C GLU A 559 -15.98 12.17 6.21
N ALA A 560 -16.03 13.12 7.16
CA ALA A 560 -17.12 14.09 7.25
C ALA A 560 -17.14 15.07 6.07
N VAL A 561 -18.35 15.42 5.60
CA VAL A 561 -18.57 16.44 4.59
C VAL A 561 -18.20 17.80 5.17
N VAL A 562 -17.30 18.52 4.48
CA VAL A 562 -16.85 19.86 4.88
C VAL A 562 -17.73 20.90 4.19
N LEU A 563 -18.56 21.61 4.97
CA LEU A 563 -19.55 22.54 4.45
C LEU A 563 -18.93 23.94 4.30
N ILE A 564 -18.31 24.16 3.15
CA ILE A 564 -17.75 25.45 2.72
C ILE A 564 -18.37 25.90 1.38
N PRO A 565 -18.54 27.23 1.15
CA PRO A 565 -19.13 27.73 -0.09
C PRO A 565 -18.30 27.35 -1.31
N PHE A 566 -18.92 26.88 -2.40
CA PHE A 566 -18.23 26.60 -3.66
C PHE A 566 -17.72 27.90 -4.29
N ILE A 567 -16.49 27.87 -4.83
CA ILE A 567 -15.91 29.05 -5.49
C ILE A 567 -16.48 29.16 -6.91
N ASP A 568 -16.98 30.35 -7.24
CA ASP A 568 -17.29 30.72 -8.62
C ASP A 568 -16.00 31.12 -9.35
N GLU A 569 -15.73 30.44 -10.46
CA GLU A 569 -14.52 30.63 -11.28
C GLU A 569 -14.43 32.05 -11.86
N LYS A 570 -15.54 32.63 -12.33
CA LYS A 570 -15.52 33.96 -12.94
C LYS A 570 -15.21 35.03 -11.89
N CYS A 571 -15.83 34.92 -10.72
CA CYS A 571 -15.57 35.80 -9.59
C CYS A 571 -14.13 35.69 -9.09
N LEU A 572 -13.58 34.47 -9.00
CA LEU A 572 -12.20 34.23 -8.59
C LEU A 572 -11.21 34.91 -9.54
N LEU A 573 -11.34 34.64 -10.85
CA LEU A 573 -10.44 35.18 -11.87
C LEU A 573 -10.53 36.71 -11.95
N ALA A 574 -11.74 37.27 -11.89
CA ALA A 574 -11.96 38.72 -11.87
C ALA A 574 -11.35 39.40 -10.62
N ALA A 575 -11.36 38.72 -9.47
CA ALA A 575 -10.72 39.23 -8.25
C ALA A 575 -9.18 39.21 -8.33
N MET A 576 -8.60 38.27 -9.10
CA MET A 576 -7.15 38.13 -9.26
C MET A 576 -6.56 39.08 -10.31
N GLU A 577 -7.27 39.33 -11.41
CA GLU A 577 -6.80 40.11 -12.57
C GLU A 577 -6.13 41.46 -12.22
N PRO A 578 -6.67 42.29 -11.29
CA PRO A 578 -6.06 43.57 -10.93
C PRO A 578 -4.68 43.47 -10.28
N TYR A 579 -4.29 42.29 -9.80
CA TYR A 579 -3.05 42.07 -9.06
C TYR A 579 -2.01 41.25 -9.85
N THR A 580 -2.40 40.59 -10.94
CA THR A 580 -1.52 39.72 -11.73
C THR A 580 -0.27 40.43 -12.28
N HIS A 581 -0.38 41.72 -12.61
CA HIS A 581 0.77 42.50 -13.08
C HIS A 581 1.84 42.73 -11.99
N LYS A 582 1.45 42.68 -10.71
CA LYS A 582 2.30 42.89 -9.52
C LYS A 582 3.13 41.67 -9.13
N LEU A 583 2.92 40.52 -9.79
CA LEU A 583 3.73 39.33 -9.57
C LEU A 583 5.19 39.56 -9.97
N ALA A 584 6.10 39.06 -9.14
CA ALA A 584 7.53 39.03 -9.44
C ALA A 584 7.81 38.15 -10.68
N PRO A 585 8.95 38.35 -11.38
CA PRO A 585 9.29 37.51 -12.53
C PRO A 585 9.38 36.01 -12.23
N SER A 586 9.92 35.63 -11.07
CA SER A 586 9.96 34.24 -10.59
C SER A 586 8.56 33.67 -10.34
N GLU A 587 7.67 34.45 -9.75
CA GLU A 587 6.27 34.07 -9.53
C GLU A 587 5.53 33.91 -10.88
N LYS A 588 5.78 34.79 -11.86
CA LYS A 588 5.24 34.67 -13.23
C LYS A 588 5.77 33.44 -13.98
N ALA A 589 6.99 33.00 -13.68
CA ALA A 589 7.54 31.76 -14.24
C ALA A 589 6.89 30.54 -13.60
N ARG A 590 6.68 30.56 -12.27
CA ARG A 590 6.00 29.48 -11.52
C ARG A 590 4.52 29.35 -11.85
N ASN A 591 3.85 30.43 -12.24
CA ASN A 591 2.44 30.41 -12.63
C ASN A 591 2.23 30.02 -14.11
N ARG A 592 2.87 28.94 -14.56
CA ARG A 592 2.76 28.41 -15.92
C ARG A 592 2.75 26.89 -15.89
N HIS A 593 2.12 26.29 -16.90
CA HIS A 593 2.22 24.86 -17.14
C HIS A 593 3.44 24.54 -18.01
N THR A 594 4.10 23.41 -17.72
CA THR A 594 5.20 22.90 -18.54
C THR A 594 5.02 21.42 -18.87
N GLU A 595 5.70 21.01 -19.93
CA GLU A 595 5.70 19.66 -20.49
C GLU A 595 6.39 18.67 -19.56
N CYS A 596 5.99 17.39 -19.64
CA CYS A 596 6.76 16.31 -19.05
C CYS A 596 8.07 16.11 -19.82
N ALA A 597 9.10 15.57 -19.17
CA ALA A 597 10.36 15.24 -19.83
C ALA A 597 10.71 13.75 -19.68
N ILE A 598 11.19 13.15 -20.79
CA ILE A 598 11.88 11.87 -20.78
C ILE A 598 13.39 12.11 -20.65
N ASN A 599 14.01 11.38 -19.72
CA ASN A 599 15.44 11.44 -19.44
C ASN A 599 16.05 10.06 -19.72
N CYS A 600 17.07 10.03 -20.57
CA CYS A 600 17.77 8.82 -20.97
C CYS A 600 19.27 9.02 -20.80
N PHE A 601 19.99 7.94 -20.50
CA PHE A 601 21.45 7.96 -20.52
C PHE A 601 21.98 7.99 -21.96
N ASP A 602 22.98 8.82 -22.20
CA ASP A 602 23.67 8.99 -23.47
C ASP A 602 25.17 9.14 -23.24
N LYS A 603 25.90 8.08 -23.57
CA LYS A 603 27.36 8.00 -23.43
C LYS A 603 28.13 9.08 -24.21
N GLU A 604 27.53 9.68 -25.24
CA GLU A 604 28.20 10.67 -26.09
C GLU A 604 28.10 12.09 -25.51
N LEU A 605 27.20 12.32 -24.54
CA LEU A 605 27.08 13.60 -23.83
C LEU A 605 27.99 13.58 -22.61
N ASP A 606 28.74 14.64 -22.35
CA ASP A 606 29.49 14.82 -21.10
C ASP A 606 29.55 16.32 -20.79
N TYR A 607 28.79 16.75 -19.78
CA TYR A 607 28.73 18.15 -19.36
C TYR A 607 28.53 18.29 -17.85
N ALA A 608 28.94 19.43 -17.29
CA ALA A 608 28.72 19.70 -15.87
C ALA A 608 27.25 20.10 -15.60
N TYR A 609 26.64 19.51 -14.57
CA TYR A 609 25.30 19.87 -14.10
C TYR A 609 25.35 20.36 -12.65
N ASN A 610 24.92 21.59 -12.43
CA ASN A 610 24.96 22.21 -11.10
C ASN A 610 23.79 21.74 -10.23
N SER A 611 24.10 21.36 -9.00
CA SER A 611 23.09 21.06 -7.99
C SER A 611 22.41 22.34 -7.52
N PRO A 612 21.09 22.36 -7.31
CA PRO A 612 20.42 23.49 -6.68
C PRO A 612 20.73 23.59 -5.17
N LEU A 613 21.26 22.53 -4.54
CA LEU A 613 21.73 22.50 -3.15
C LEU A 613 23.13 21.88 -3.04
N PRO A 614 24.21 22.57 -3.50
CA PRO A 614 25.57 22.02 -3.54
C PRO A 614 26.14 21.57 -2.19
N GLN A 615 25.64 22.13 -1.09
CA GLN A 615 26.08 21.79 0.27
C GLN A 615 25.67 20.38 0.69
N LEU A 616 24.51 19.92 0.22
CA LEU A 616 23.97 18.59 0.52
C LEU A 616 24.21 17.62 -0.63
N PHE A 617 23.99 18.08 -1.86
CA PHE A 617 24.12 17.29 -3.07
C PHE A 617 25.18 17.92 -3.98
N PRO A 618 26.34 17.30 -4.20
CA PRO A 618 27.43 17.89 -4.97
C PRO A 618 27.08 18.06 -6.45
N ASN A 619 27.76 18.96 -7.17
CA ASN A 619 27.57 19.10 -8.61
C ASN A 619 27.97 17.82 -9.36
N ILE A 620 27.27 17.51 -10.45
CA ILE A 620 27.60 16.39 -11.33
C ILE A 620 28.66 16.89 -12.31
N VAL A 621 29.88 16.36 -12.20
CA VAL A 621 31.00 16.76 -13.07
C VAL A 621 30.81 16.22 -14.49
N HIS A 622 30.37 14.95 -14.60
CA HIS A 622 30.17 14.23 -15.85
C HIS A 622 28.70 13.82 -15.98
N CYS A 623 27.86 14.71 -16.51
CA CYS A 623 26.45 14.44 -16.77
C CYS A 623 26.28 13.88 -18.18
N HIS A 624 25.67 12.69 -18.26
CA HIS A 624 25.45 11.94 -19.50
C HIS A 624 23.96 11.85 -19.85
N VAL A 625 23.15 12.84 -19.44
CA VAL A 625 21.69 12.77 -19.59
C VAL A 625 21.22 13.54 -20.82
N ARG A 626 20.45 12.85 -21.66
CA ARG A 626 19.66 13.46 -22.72
C ARG A 626 18.24 13.65 -22.22
N GLN A 627 17.80 14.90 -22.16
CA GLN A 627 16.43 15.26 -21.81
C GLN A 627 15.65 15.65 -23.06
N THR A 628 14.47 15.06 -23.26
CA THR A 628 13.58 15.40 -24.36
C THR A 628 12.20 15.79 -23.80
N PRO A 629 11.67 16.97 -24.12
CA PRO A 629 10.32 17.35 -23.70
C PRO A 629 9.25 16.55 -24.45
N ILE A 630 8.15 16.28 -23.78
CA ILE A 630 6.99 15.55 -24.30
C ILE A 630 5.83 16.54 -24.45
N PRO A 631 5.27 16.73 -25.66
CA PRO A 631 4.11 17.60 -25.86
C PRO A 631 2.97 17.28 -24.89
N MET A 632 2.30 18.29 -24.36
CA MET A 632 1.22 18.12 -23.37
C MET A 632 0.02 17.29 -23.88
N ASP A 633 -0.13 17.16 -25.20
CA ASP A 633 -1.18 16.37 -25.85
C ASP A 633 -0.71 15.00 -26.34
N ALA A 634 0.56 14.64 -26.14
CA ALA A 634 1.16 13.42 -26.67
C ALA A 634 0.49 12.12 -26.19
N TRP A 635 -0.17 12.14 -25.03
CA TRP A 635 -0.83 10.98 -24.43
C TRP A 635 -2.36 11.01 -24.54
N ARG A 636 -2.92 11.98 -25.27
CA ARG A 636 -4.37 12.04 -25.48
C ARG A 636 -4.81 10.88 -26.38
N VAL A 637 -5.85 10.18 -25.94
CA VAL A 637 -6.49 9.10 -26.69
C VAL A 637 -7.87 9.55 -27.18
N SER A 638 -8.32 9.02 -28.32
CA SER A 638 -9.69 9.26 -28.83
C SER A 638 -10.74 8.63 -27.91
N LEU A 639 -11.95 9.17 -27.88
CA LEU A 639 -13.12 8.57 -27.20
C LEU A 639 -13.54 7.21 -27.79
N ASP A 640 -13.11 6.92 -29.01
CA ASP A 640 -13.31 5.62 -29.68
C ASP A 640 -12.21 4.61 -29.35
N HIS A 641 -11.27 4.95 -28.45
CA HIS A 641 -10.19 4.07 -28.06
C HIS A 641 -10.73 2.86 -27.31
N VAL A 642 -10.69 1.68 -27.92
CA VAL A 642 -10.99 0.41 -27.23
C VAL A 642 -9.69 -0.30 -26.92
N ALA A 643 -9.47 -0.62 -25.65
CA ALA A 643 -8.37 -1.50 -25.25
C ALA A 643 -8.49 -2.83 -26.00
N ARG A 644 -7.43 -3.24 -26.71
CA ARG A 644 -7.49 -4.42 -27.60
C ARG A 644 -7.77 -5.68 -26.77
N ARG A 645 -8.67 -6.55 -27.26
CA ARG A 645 -8.89 -7.89 -26.71
C ARG A 645 -7.59 -8.69 -26.84
N ILE A 646 -7.00 -9.07 -25.70
CA ILE A 646 -5.74 -9.83 -25.65
C ILE A 646 -6.07 -11.31 -25.60
N ASP A 647 -5.50 -12.09 -26.53
CA ASP A 647 -5.53 -13.54 -26.47
C ASP A 647 -4.67 -14.02 -25.29
N ARG A 648 -5.31 -14.71 -24.34
CA ARG A 648 -4.70 -15.19 -23.08
C ARG A 648 -4.01 -16.55 -23.24
N GLY A 649 -3.91 -17.06 -24.46
CA GLY A 649 -3.32 -18.36 -24.76
C GLY A 649 -1.79 -18.41 -24.60
N ALA A 650 -1.33 -19.19 -23.61
CA ALA A 650 -0.14 -20.06 -23.65
C ALA A 650 1.20 -19.64 -22.99
N LEU A 651 1.30 -18.57 -22.18
CA LEU A 651 2.55 -18.27 -21.47
C LEU A 651 2.34 -17.83 -20.01
N TYR A 652 2.80 -18.63 -19.06
CA TYR A 652 2.83 -18.26 -17.64
C TYR A 652 4.05 -17.38 -17.37
N PHE A 653 3.86 -16.22 -16.73
CA PHE A 653 4.94 -15.36 -16.28
C PHE A 653 5.21 -15.63 -14.80
N CYS A 654 6.43 -16.05 -14.47
CA CYS A 654 6.81 -16.29 -13.08
C CYS A 654 6.56 -15.05 -12.21
N GLY A 655 5.77 -15.22 -11.15
CA GLY A 655 5.36 -14.18 -10.20
C GLY A 655 4.15 -13.36 -10.62
N PHE A 656 3.46 -13.72 -11.72
CA PHE A 656 2.10 -13.28 -12.02
C PHE A 656 1.14 -14.45 -11.78
N PRO A 657 0.46 -14.51 -10.63
CA PRO A 657 -0.36 -15.65 -10.23
C PRO A 657 -1.62 -15.81 -11.09
N THR A 658 -2.09 -17.06 -11.17
CA THR A 658 -3.34 -17.45 -11.87
C THR A 658 -4.00 -18.66 -11.19
N LEU A 659 -5.32 -18.70 -11.20
CA LEU A 659 -6.13 -19.80 -10.66
C LEU A 659 -6.27 -20.95 -11.68
N GLN A 660 -5.97 -20.73 -12.96
CA GLN A 660 -6.31 -21.64 -14.06
C GLN A 660 -5.57 -22.99 -14.05
N HIS A 661 -4.41 -23.07 -13.40
CA HIS A 661 -3.53 -24.25 -13.47
C HIS A 661 -4.03 -25.47 -12.68
N ILE A 662 -4.83 -25.26 -11.63
CA ILE A 662 -5.38 -26.35 -10.80
C ILE A 662 -6.89 -26.38 -10.98
N ARG A 663 -7.46 -27.57 -11.19
CA ARG A 663 -8.91 -27.74 -11.26
C ARG A 663 -9.53 -27.59 -9.88
N HIS A 664 -10.48 -26.68 -9.75
CA HIS A 664 -11.14 -26.38 -8.48
C HIS A 664 -12.60 -26.00 -8.70
N LYS A 665 -13.40 -26.12 -7.64
CA LYS A 665 -14.70 -25.47 -7.48
C LYS A 665 -14.48 -24.13 -6.78
N PHE A 666 -15.42 -23.22 -6.98
CA PHE A 666 -15.46 -21.97 -6.24
C PHE A 666 -16.88 -21.70 -5.74
N TYR A 667 -16.99 -21.12 -4.55
CA TYR A 667 -18.27 -20.72 -3.97
C TYR A 667 -18.07 -19.68 -2.87
N LYS A 668 -19.14 -18.97 -2.55
CA LYS A 668 -19.16 -17.92 -1.52
C LYS A 668 -19.49 -18.53 -0.16
N LYS A 669 -18.70 -18.23 0.87
CA LYS A 669 -18.96 -18.70 2.24
C LYS A 669 -18.44 -17.70 3.27
N LYS A 670 -19.19 -17.46 4.35
CA LYS A 670 -18.67 -16.77 5.53
C LYS A 670 -17.64 -17.66 6.21
N SER A 671 -16.37 -17.30 6.08
CA SER A 671 -15.26 -18.05 6.64
C SER A 671 -14.34 -17.11 7.44
N GLY A 672 -13.72 -17.62 8.50
CA GLY A 672 -12.80 -16.85 9.33
C GLY A 672 -11.42 -16.65 8.70
N VAL A 673 -11.35 -16.42 7.37
CA VAL A 673 -10.09 -16.22 6.63
C VAL A 673 -9.28 -15.09 7.27
N MET A 674 -7.96 -15.22 7.26
CA MET A 674 -7.06 -14.31 7.96
C MET A 674 -6.04 -13.76 6.96
N VAL A 675 -6.46 -12.71 6.25
CA VAL A 675 -5.61 -11.98 5.28
C VAL A 675 -4.75 -10.92 5.99
N PHE A 676 -5.30 -10.33 7.05
CA PHE A 676 -4.62 -9.36 7.90
C PHE A 676 -4.47 -9.90 9.34
N GLN A 677 -4.30 -9.03 10.33
CA GLN A 677 -4.09 -9.42 11.73
C GLN A 677 -5.33 -9.98 12.44
N GLN A 678 -6.50 -9.92 11.79
CA GLN A 678 -7.79 -10.36 12.34
C GLN A 678 -8.54 -11.22 11.31
N SER A 679 -9.37 -12.14 11.80
CA SER A 679 -10.26 -12.93 10.94
C SER A 679 -11.35 -12.05 10.30
N SER A 680 -11.61 -12.30 9.02
CA SER A 680 -12.73 -11.76 8.27
C SER A 680 -14.07 -12.13 8.92
N ARG A 681 -15.04 -11.21 8.83
CA ARG A 681 -16.43 -11.43 9.24
C ARG A 681 -17.39 -11.59 8.05
N GLY A 682 -16.97 -11.16 6.87
CA GLY A 682 -17.78 -11.18 5.64
C GLY A 682 -17.77 -12.53 4.93
N GLU A 683 -18.49 -12.60 3.81
CA GLU A 683 -18.40 -13.72 2.88
C GLU A 683 -17.09 -13.66 2.08
N ASN A 684 -16.45 -14.80 1.83
CA ASN A 684 -15.22 -14.92 1.06
C ASN A 684 -15.44 -15.86 -0.13
N MET A 685 -14.70 -15.65 -1.23
CA MET A 685 -14.64 -16.59 -2.34
C MET A 685 -13.70 -17.74 -1.95
N ILE A 686 -14.27 -18.93 -1.73
CA ILE A 686 -13.53 -20.14 -1.36
C ILE A 686 -13.19 -20.93 -2.61
N LEU A 687 -11.93 -21.37 -2.70
CA LEU A 687 -11.44 -22.24 -3.77
C LEU A 687 -11.29 -23.66 -3.22
N GLU A 688 -12.07 -24.61 -3.71
CA GLU A 688 -12.03 -26.02 -3.28
C GLU A 688 -11.37 -26.88 -4.37
N ILE A 689 -10.19 -27.42 -4.07
CA ILE A 689 -9.43 -28.23 -5.02
C ILE A 689 -10.16 -29.55 -5.24
N LEU A 690 -10.35 -29.91 -6.51
CA LEU A 690 -10.98 -31.16 -6.89
C LEU A 690 -9.99 -32.30 -6.75
N ALA A 691 -10.38 -33.36 -6.03
CA ALA A 691 -9.58 -34.58 -5.96
C ALA A 691 -9.39 -35.18 -7.36
N SER A 692 -8.19 -35.69 -7.62
CA SER A 692 -7.95 -36.53 -8.80
C SER A 692 -8.81 -37.79 -8.69
N GLN A 693 -9.38 -38.27 -9.80
CA GLN A 693 -10.26 -39.45 -9.80
C GLN A 693 -9.50 -40.77 -9.54
N GLU A 694 -8.16 -40.73 -9.54
CA GLU A 694 -7.28 -41.86 -9.29
C GLU A 694 -6.45 -41.59 -8.01
N MET A 695 -6.47 -42.52 -7.04
CA MET A 695 -5.53 -42.50 -5.92
C MET A 695 -4.15 -42.86 -6.46
N GLU A 696 -3.28 -41.86 -6.58
CA GLU A 696 -1.89 -42.08 -7.01
C GLU A 696 -1.10 -42.74 -5.87
N GLN A 697 -0.51 -43.91 -6.10
CA GLN A 697 0.38 -44.56 -5.14
C GLN A 697 1.64 -43.71 -4.97
N VAL A 698 2.20 -43.67 -3.76
CA VAL A 698 3.36 -42.82 -3.43
C VAL A 698 4.59 -43.16 -4.28
N GLU A 699 4.75 -44.42 -4.69
CA GLU A 699 5.79 -44.91 -5.59
C GLU A 699 5.71 -44.25 -6.97
N ASP A 700 4.50 -44.13 -7.52
CA ASP A 700 4.24 -43.54 -8.83
C ASP A 700 4.51 -42.05 -8.79
N VAL A 701 4.06 -41.38 -7.72
CA VAL A 701 4.34 -39.97 -7.47
C VAL A 701 5.85 -39.73 -7.36
N ALA A 702 6.55 -40.53 -6.55
CA ALA A 702 7.99 -40.41 -6.38
C ALA A 702 8.74 -40.58 -7.71
N THR A 703 8.36 -41.56 -8.53
CA THR A 703 8.93 -41.78 -9.87
C THR A 703 8.70 -40.57 -10.80
N LEU A 704 7.53 -39.92 -10.66
CA LEU A 704 7.17 -38.79 -11.49
C LEU A 704 7.93 -37.50 -11.09
N VAL A 705 8.06 -37.20 -9.79
CA VAL A 705 8.48 -35.85 -9.33
C VAL A 705 9.86 -35.78 -8.66
N LEU A 706 10.36 -36.88 -8.09
CA LEU A 706 11.57 -36.85 -7.26
C LEU A 706 12.78 -36.40 -8.09
N GLY A 707 13.58 -35.45 -7.57
CA GLY A 707 14.76 -34.94 -8.27
C GLY A 707 14.48 -33.99 -9.44
N LYS A 708 13.21 -33.66 -9.71
CA LYS A 708 12.80 -32.72 -10.77
C LYS A 708 12.38 -31.36 -10.19
N THR A 709 12.24 -30.38 -11.09
CA THR A 709 11.67 -29.06 -10.79
C THR A 709 10.17 -29.04 -11.07
N LEU A 710 9.40 -28.47 -10.16
CA LEU A 710 7.96 -28.28 -10.27
C LEU A 710 7.53 -26.92 -9.68
N PHE A 711 6.25 -26.58 -9.77
CA PHE A 711 5.71 -25.35 -9.20
C PHE A 711 4.83 -25.62 -7.98
N VAL A 712 5.12 -24.94 -6.87
CA VAL A 712 4.41 -25.02 -5.58
C VAL A 712 3.76 -23.69 -5.22
N ASN A 713 3.04 -23.60 -4.09
CA ASN A 713 2.39 -22.38 -3.58
C ASN A 713 1.23 -21.82 -4.42
N TRP A 714 0.51 -22.66 -5.15
CA TRP A 714 -0.65 -22.22 -5.92
C TRP A 714 -1.61 -21.34 -5.08
N PRO A 715 -2.09 -20.19 -5.60
CA PRO A 715 -1.90 -19.68 -6.97
C PRO A 715 -0.62 -18.86 -7.23
N HIS A 716 0.16 -18.56 -6.19
CA HIS A 716 1.42 -17.82 -6.25
C HIS A 716 2.58 -18.76 -6.57
N LEU A 717 2.57 -19.29 -7.79
CA LEU A 717 3.44 -20.39 -8.17
C LEU A 717 4.93 -20.00 -8.09
N MET A 718 5.68 -20.79 -7.32
CA MET A 718 7.13 -20.69 -7.18
C MET A 718 7.78 -21.98 -7.65
N GLU A 719 8.87 -21.87 -8.40
CA GLU A 719 9.64 -23.03 -8.83
C GLU A 719 10.37 -23.67 -7.63
N ALA A 720 10.33 -24.99 -7.52
CA ALA A 720 10.95 -25.74 -6.45
C ALA A 720 11.50 -27.10 -6.94
N ARG A 721 12.59 -27.55 -6.33
CA ARG A 721 13.18 -28.88 -6.54
C ARG A 721 12.67 -29.87 -5.51
N VAL A 722 12.16 -31.01 -5.94
CA VAL A 722 11.68 -32.06 -5.03
C VAL A 722 12.84 -32.87 -4.47
N VAL A 723 12.87 -33.01 -3.14
CA VAL A 723 13.89 -33.80 -2.43
C VAL A 723 13.32 -35.04 -1.74
N ALA A 724 12.04 -35.04 -1.39
CA ALA A 724 11.37 -36.22 -0.85
C ALA A 724 9.85 -36.21 -1.11
N VAL A 725 9.22 -37.37 -1.02
CA VAL A 725 7.77 -37.60 -1.14
C VAL A 725 7.35 -38.59 -0.05
N SER A 726 6.20 -38.39 0.58
CA SER A 726 5.72 -39.22 1.70
C SER A 726 4.20 -39.31 1.71
N ASP A 727 3.65 -40.50 1.99
CA ASP A 727 2.21 -40.74 2.21
C ASP A 727 1.81 -40.83 3.70
N GLY A 728 2.81 -40.74 4.59
CA GLY A 728 2.61 -40.85 6.04
C GLY A 728 2.95 -42.22 6.60
N GLU A 729 3.16 -43.23 5.76
CA GLU A 729 3.71 -44.54 6.13
C GLU A 729 5.12 -44.76 5.57
N THR A 730 5.31 -44.38 4.30
CA THR A 730 6.53 -44.57 3.52
C THR A 730 7.02 -43.22 2.98
N LYS A 731 8.34 -43.01 3.04
CA LYS A 731 9.00 -41.79 2.56
C LYS A 731 10.13 -42.13 1.58
N PHE A 732 10.05 -41.54 0.40
CA PHE A 732 11.07 -41.59 -0.65
C PHE A 732 11.90 -40.31 -0.58
N SER A 733 13.21 -40.41 -0.42
CA SER A 733 14.12 -39.26 -0.35
C SER A 733 15.28 -39.42 -1.32
N LEU A 734 15.78 -38.32 -1.88
CA LEU A 734 17.01 -38.35 -2.70
C LEU A 734 18.21 -38.79 -1.85
N ASP A 735 18.97 -39.75 -2.37
CA ASP A 735 20.22 -40.22 -1.78
C ASP A 735 21.40 -39.55 -2.48
N GLU A 736 21.80 -38.41 -1.93
CA GLU A 736 22.76 -37.50 -2.54
C GLU A 736 23.81 -37.00 -1.52
N PRO A 737 25.06 -36.72 -1.95
CA PRO A 737 26.06 -36.10 -1.09
C PRO A 737 25.57 -34.77 -0.51
N SER A 738 25.92 -34.50 0.75
CA SER A 738 25.55 -33.25 1.43
C SER A 738 25.96 -32.01 0.60
N GLY A 739 24.97 -31.27 0.13
CA GLY A 739 25.15 -30.03 -0.63
C GLY A 739 25.06 -30.16 -2.15
N SER A 740 24.92 -31.37 -2.71
CA SER A 740 24.57 -31.50 -4.13
C SER A 740 23.12 -31.08 -4.36
N GLN A 741 22.90 -30.30 -5.43
CA GLN A 741 21.58 -29.83 -5.84
C GLN A 741 21.28 -30.24 -7.30
N MET A 742 21.53 -31.52 -7.62
CA MET A 742 21.42 -32.01 -8.99
C MET A 742 19.96 -32.13 -9.45
N LEU A 743 19.72 -31.82 -10.71
CA LEU A 743 18.43 -32.02 -11.37
C LEU A 743 18.50 -33.27 -12.24
N TYR A 744 17.57 -34.20 -12.05
CA TYR A 744 17.50 -35.44 -12.82
C TYR A 744 16.50 -35.27 -13.97
N LEU A 745 17.03 -34.86 -15.12
CA LEU A 745 16.27 -34.63 -16.35
C LEU A 745 16.49 -35.81 -17.30
N GLY A 746 15.53 -36.74 -17.39
CA GLY A 746 15.61 -37.91 -18.29
C GLY A 746 14.84 -39.14 -17.78
N ASN A 747 14.97 -40.26 -18.48
CA ASN A 747 14.34 -41.55 -18.13
C ASN A 747 15.13 -42.36 -17.09
N THR A 748 16.32 -41.90 -16.70
CA THR A 748 17.11 -42.54 -15.65
C THR A 748 16.56 -42.17 -14.27
N PRO A 749 16.15 -43.14 -13.44
CA PRO A 749 15.59 -42.86 -12.12
C PRO A 749 16.64 -42.22 -11.22
N PRO A 750 16.25 -41.23 -10.38
CA PRO A 750 17.16 -40.59 -9.44
C PRO A 750 17.59 -41.57 -8.34
N PRO A 751 18.77 -41.39 -7.71
CA PRO A 751 19.16 -42.15 -6.54
C PRO A 751 18.19 -41.83 -5.39
N ALA A 752 17.43 -42.84 -4.97
CA ALA A 752 16.38 -42.69 -3.96
C ALA A 752 16.54 -43.70 -2.83
N LYS A 753 16.39 -43.21 -1.60
CA LYS A 753 16.31 -43.99 -0.37
C LYS A 753 14.87 -44.06 0.08
N VAL A 754 14.40 -45.27 0.37
CA VAL A 754 13.05 -45.53 0.90
C VAL A 754 13.14 -45.81 2.40
N THR A 755 12.29 -45.16 3.19
CA THR A 755 12.20 -45.34 4.64
C THR A 755 10.76 -45.48 5.08
N HIS A 756 10.46 -46.47 5.92
CA HIS A 756 9.18 -46.55 6.63
C HIS A 756 9.22 -45.69 7.89
N LEU A 757 8.19 -44.88 8.08
CA LEU A 757 8.08 -43.93 9.18
C LEU A 757 7.71 -44.65 10.48
N THR A 758 8.34 -44.25 11.58
CA THR A 758 8.01 -44.73 12.92
C THR A 758 6.70 -44.11 13.43
N ASP A 759 6.02 -44.74 14.39
CA ASP A 759 4.77 -44.21 15.00
C ASP A 759 4.87 -42.74 15.45
N LYS A 760 6.06 -42.30 15.87
CA LYS A 760 6.31 -40.91 16.25
C LYS A 760 6.30 -39.99 15.02
N GLU A 761 7.00 -40.37 13.96
CA GLU A 761 7.08 -39.60 12.71
C GLU A 761 5.74 -39.58 11.97
N GLN A 762 4.97 -40.67 12.02
CA GLN A 762 3.60 -40.71 11.49
C GLN A 762 2.70 -39.67 12.18
N LYS A 763 2.77 -39.58 13.52
CA LYS A 763 2.04 -38.56 14.29
C LYS A 763 2.52 -37.14 13.98
N GLU A 764 3.80 -36.94 13.69
CA GLU A 764 4.33 -35.65 13.25
C GLU A 764 3.83 -35.29 11.84
N TRP A 765 3.78 -36.26 10.93
CA TRP A 765 3.25 -36.09 9.58
C TRP A 765 1.76 -35.71 9.60
N VAL A 766 0.93 -36.38 10.42
CA VAL A 766 -0.49 -36.02 10.57
C VAL A 766 -0.66 -34.58 11.08
N LYS A 767 0.19 -34.15 12.03
CA LYS A 767 0.19 -32.75 12.51
C LYS A 767 0.63 -31.78 11.43
N GLU A 768 1.60 -32.14 10.60
CA GLU A 768 2.07 -31.35 9.47
C GLU A 768 0.95 -31.16 8.43
N VAL A 769 0.24 -32.23 8.06
CA VAL A 769 -0.92 -32.20 7.14
C VAL A 769 -2.06 -31.34 7.69
N GLN A 770 -2.36 -31.46 8.99
CA GLN A 770 -3.35 -30.60 9.65
C GLN A 770 -2.92 -29.12 9.62
N GLY A 771 -1.64 -28.84 9.89
CA GLY A 771 -1.08 -27.49 9.82
C GLY A 771 -1.14 -26.89 8.42
N LEU A 772 -0.83 -27.68 7.38
CA LEU A 772 -0.95 -27.28 5.99
C LEU A 772 -2.41 -26.96 5.63
N SER A 773 -3.34 -27.83 6.00
CA SER A 773 -4.78 -27.63 5.76
C SER A 773 -5.27 -26.32 6.39
N GLU A 774 -4.88 -26.02 7.62
CA GLU A 774 -5.20 -24.75 8.29
C GLU A 774 -4.56 -23.54 7.60
N GLN A 775 -3.32 -23.67 7.12
CA GLN A 775 -2.62 -22.60 6.41
C GLN A 775 -3.33 -22.22 5.10
N TYR A 776 -3.75 -23.21 4.29
CA TYR A 776 -4.51 -22.95 3.07
C TYR A 776 -5.92 -22.42 3.37
N ALA A 777 -6.58 -22.95 4.41
CA ALA A 777 -7.91 -22.50 4.82
C ALA A 777 -7.91 -21.03 5.26
N ARG A 778 -6.86 -20.56 5.93
CA ARG A 778 -6.67 -19.14 6.28
C ARG A 778 -6.60 -18.23 5.06
N LYS A 779 -6.17 -18.77 3.91
CA LYS A 779 -6.13 -18.11 2.59
C LYS A 779 -7.34 -18.46 1.70
N GLY A 780 -8.43 -18.97 2.27
CA GLY A 780 -9.65 -19.27 1.52
C GLY A 780 -9.53 -20.43 0.52
N THR A 781 -8.54 -21.31 0.67
CA THR A 781 -8.36 -22.50 -0.16
C THR A 781 -8.62 -23.77 0.65
N VAL A 782 -9.45 -24.66 0.12
CA VAL A 782 -9.76 -25.97 0.70
C VAL A 782 -9.07 -27.04 -0.15
N ILE A 783 -8.08 -27.71 0.43
CA ILE A 783 -7.25 -28.71 -0.26
C ILE A 783 -7.78 -30.14 -0.15
N ASN A 784 -8.87 -30.35 0.62
CA ASN A 784 -9.44 -31.66 0.94
C ASN A 784 -8.44 -32.62 1.62
N GLU A 785 -8.74 -33.93 1.66
CA GLU A 785 -7.85 -34.93 2.23
C GLU A 785 -6.52 -34.98 1.47
N THR A 786 -5.40 -35.11 2.20
CA THR A 786 -4.06 -35.09 1.63
C THR A 786 -3.42 -36.45 1.82
N ASP A 787 -3.38 -37.24 0.75
CA ASP A 787 -2.78 -38.57 0.75
C ASP A 787 -1.25 -38.52 0.64
N VAL A 788 -0.71 -37.53 -0.09
CA VAL A 788 0.73 -37.43 -0.37
C VAL A 788 1.25 -36.01 -0.12
N VAL A 789 2.37 -35.93 0.59
CA VAL A 789 3.13 -34.70 0.85
C VAL A 789 4.46 -34.74 0.09
N VAL A 790 4.75 -33.65 -0.63
CA VAL A 790 6.02 -33.42 -1.33
C VAL A 790 6.87 -32.45 -0.54
N TYR A 791 8.12 -32.83 -0.30
CA TYR A 791 9.12 -32.00 0.34
C TYR A 791 10.03 -31.39 -0.73
N ALA A 792 10.06 -30.06 -0.82
CA ALA A 792 10.75 -29.35 -1.88
C ALA A 792 11.60 -28.17 -1.37
N GLN A 793 12.63 -27.82 -2.14
CA GLN A 793 13.51 -26.68 -1.95
C GLN A 793 13.16 -25.59 -2.97
N LEU A 794 12.78 -24.41 -2.51
CA LEU A 794 12.42 -23.28 -3.38
C LEU A 794 13.63 -22.79 -4.19
N LEU A 795 13.42 -22.39 -5.44
CA LEU A 795 14.45 -21.73 -6.25
C LEU A 795 14.82 -20.38 -5.61
N THR A 796 16.11 -20.16 -5.34
CA THR A 796 16.61 -18.90 -4.77
C THR A 796 17.33 -18.03 -5.79
N GLY A 797 17.74 -18.60 -6.91
CA GLY A 797 18.44 -17.86 -7.96
C GLY A 797 19.13 -18.79 -8.95
N ARG A 798 20.10 -18.24 -9.66
CA ARG A 798 20.90 -18.97 -10.63
C ARG A 798 22.38 -18.64 -10.46
N LYS A 799 23.26 -19.44 -11.04
CA LYS A 799 24.71 -19.28 -10.91
C LYS A 799 25.38 -19.60 -12.23
N TYR A 800 26.29 -18.74 -12.65
CA TYR A 800 27.15 -19.05 -13.79
C TYR A 800 28.20 -20.07 -13.36
N VAL A 801 28.29 -21.15 -14.13
CA VAL A 801 29.28 -22.21 -13.98
C VAL A 801 30.15 -22.21 -15.22
N ILE A 802 31.45 -22.30 -14.98
CA ILE A 802 32.48 -22.30 -16.02
C ILE A 802 32.84 -23.76 -16.30
N GLY A 803 32.73 -24.17 -17.56
CA GLY A 803 33.16 -25.48 -18.04
C GLY A 803 34.63 -25.51 -18.47
N GLN A 804 35.15 -26.71 -18.73
CA GLN A 804 36.57 -27.02 -19.02
C GLN A 804 37.19 -26.33 -20.25
N ASN A 805 36.43 -25.56 -21.04
CA ASN A 805 36.90 -24.85 -22.24
C ASN A 805 36.53 -23.34 -22.22
N GLY A 806 36.23 -22.77 -21.05
CA GLY A 806 35.76 -21.38 -20.92
C GLY A 806 34.32 -21.14 -21.38
N ASN A 807 33.59 -22.21 -21.70
CA ASN A 807 32.14 -22.17 -21.91
C ASN A 807 31.44 -21.88 -20.58
N VAL A 808 30.48 -20.96 -20.61
CA VAL A 808 29.73 -20.55 -19.43
C VAL A 808 28.27 -20.97 -19.61
N HIS A 809 27.73 -21.66 -18.61
CA HIS A 809 26.30 -21.99 -18.56
C HIS A 809 25.71 -21.59 -17.21
N LEU A 810 24.38 -21.50 -17.17
CA LEU A 810 23.64 -21.03 -16.02
C LEU A 810 22.95 -22.22 -15.32
N GLU A 811 23.23 -22.42 -14.03
CA GLU A 811 22.63 -23.47 -13.21
C GLU A 811 21.68 -22.89 -12.16
N LYS A 812 20.61 -23.62 -11.83
CA LYS A 812 19.62 -23.23 -10.81
C LYS A 812 20.18 -23.44 -9.40
N GLN A 813 19.91 -22.52 -8.49
CA GLN A 813 20.24 -22.62 -7.07
C GLN A 813 18.98 -22.71 -6.24
N PHE A 814 18.97 -23.64 -5.28
CA PHE A 814 17.82 -23.88 -4.43
C PHE A 814 18.10 -23.57 -2.97
N ALA A 815 17.04 -23.27 -2.22
CA ALA A 815 17.10 -23.02 -0.79
C ALA A 815 17.63 -24.25 -0.05
N LYS A 816 18.37 -24.02 1.05
CA LYS A 816 18.78 -25.11 1.94
C LYS A 816 17.61 -25.70 2.72
N GLN A 817 16.63 -24.85 3.05
CA GLN A 817 15.43 -25.26 3.76
C GLN A 817 14.54 -26.11 2.85
N VAL A 818 14.07 -27.21 3.41
CA VAL A 818 13.09 -28.11 2.77
C VAL A 818 11.73 -27.82 3.38
N LEU A 819 10.72 -27.62 2.54
CA LEU A 819 9.36 -27.28 2.97
C LEU A 819 8.36 -28.32 2.44
N PRO A 820 7.31 -28.65 3.23
CA PRO A 820 6.27 -29.59 2.83
C PRO A 820 5.16 -28.90 2.00
N TYR A 821 4.64 -29.62 1.00
CA TYR A 821 3.55 -29.18 0.13
C TYR A 821 2.59 -30.34 -0.16
N PRO A 822 1.26 -30.14 -0.05
CA PRO A 822 0.30 -31.15 -0.48
C PRO A 822 0.44 -31.41 -1.98
N TYR A 823 0.47 -32.68 -2.40
CA TYR A 823 0.71 -33.03 -3.79
C TYR A 823 -0.35 -32.47 -4.75
N GLN A 824 -1.61 -32.40 -4.31
CA GLN A 824 -2.72 -31.86 -5.10
C GLN A 824 -2.65 -30.34 -5.34
N THR A 825 -1.74 -29.62 -4.67
CA THR A 825 -1.51 -28.18 -4.90
C THR A 825 -0.33 -27.90 -5.84
N ILE A 826 0.27 -28.94 -6.40
CA ILE A 826 1.44 -28.86 -7.28
C ILE A 826 1.01 -28.71 -8.74
N VAL A 827 1.69 -27.81 -9.45
CA VAL A 827 1.54 -27.66 -10.90
C VAL A 827 2.77 -28.21 -11.61
N LYS A 828 2.52 -29.07 -12.59
CA LYS A 828 3.55 -29.77 -13.39
C LYS A 828 3.61 -29.15 -14.80
N ASP A 829 4.77 -29.21 -15.44
CA ASP A 829 4.97 -29.00 -16.89
C ASP A 829 4.44 -27.67 -17.48
N ILE A 830 4.58 -26.55 -16.75
CA ILE A 830 4.22 -25.22 -17.28
C ILE A 830 5.33 -24.70 -18.21
N LYS A 831 4.95 -24.26 -19.41
CA LYS A 831 5.82 -23.39 -20.24
C LYS A 831 5.86 -21.99 -19.64
N ALA A 832 6.75 -21.80 -18.67
CA ALA A 832 6.99 -20.49 -18.07
C ALA A 832 7.88 -19.63 -18.98
N PHE A 833 7.57 -18.34 -19.10
CA PHE A 833 8.49 -17.37 -19.69
C PHE A 833 9.67 -17.18 -18.74
N ASP A 834 10.86 -17.54 -19.20
CA ASP A 834 12.11 -17.26 -18.51
C ASP A 834 12.82 -16.10 -19.21
N SER A 835 12.85 -14.95 -18.54
CA SER A 835 13.57 -13.76 -18.98
C SER A 835 15.09 -13.96 -19.04
N SER A 836 15.61 -15.01 -18.37
CA SER A 836 17.04 -15.28 -18.22
C SER A 836 17.54 -16.31 -19.24
N LEU A 837 17.44 -15.95 -20.52
CA LEU A 837 18.35 -16.55 -21.49
C LEU A 837 19.78 -16.25 -21.01
N ALA A 838 20.66 -17.26 -20.98
CA ALA A 838 22.06 -17.10 -20.60
C ALA A 838 22.67 -15.96 -21.42
N ARG A 839 22.85 -14.80 -20.76
CA ARG A 839 23.29 -13.56 -21.42
C ARG A 839 24.73 -13.69 -21.91
N PHE A 840 25.51 -14.53 -21.24
CA PHE A 840 26.91 -14.79 -21.50
C PHE A 840 27.09 -16.29 -21.75
N LYS A 841 27.80 -16.62 -22.83
CA LYS A 841 28.13 -17.99 -23.23
C LYS A 841 29.61 -18.29 -23.07
N THR A 842 30.44 -17.25 -23.02
CA THR A 842 31.89 -17.36 -22.91
C THR A 842 32.42 -16.57 -21.71
N LEU A 843 33.63 -16.93 -21.30
CA LEU A 843 34.37 -16.23 -20.26
C LEU A 843 34.61 -14.74 -20.61
N GLU A 844 34.85 -14.45 -21.89
CA GLU A 844 35.14 -13.09 -22.40
C GLU A 844 33.91 -12.19 -22.32
N GLU A 845 32.74 -12.73 -22.65
CA GLU A 845 31.48 -12.02 -22.51
C GLU A 845 31.11 -11.76 -21.05
N LEU A 846 31.48 -12.68 -20.15
CA LEU A 846 31.21 -12.59 -18.72
C LEU A 846 32.16 -11.59 -18.01
N PHE A 847 33.41 -11.50 -18.46
CA PHE A 847 34.44 -10.62 -17.89
C PHE A 847 35.09 -9.74 -18.97
N PRO A 848 34.35 -8.78 -19.56
CA PRO A 848 34.96 -7.85 -20.49
C PRO A 848 35.95 -6.92 -19.77
N PRO A 849 37.03 -6.46 -20.45
CA PRO A 849 37.97 -5.51 -19.87
C PRO A 849 37.28 -4.26 -19.29
N GLY A 850 37.73 -3.81 -18.12
CA GLY A 850 37.12 -2.71 -17.35
C GLY A 850 35.93 -3.14 -16.47
N THR A 851 35.61 -4.43 -16.39
CA THR A 851 34.62 -4.94 -15.44
C THR A 851 35.20 -4.96 -14.03
N VAL A 852 34.43 -4.44 -13.07
CA VAL A 852 34.78 -4.47 -11.64
C VAL A 852 34.39 -5.83 -11.06
N VAL A 853 35.36 -6.50 -10.44
CA VAL A 853 35.22 -7.80 -9.78
C VAL A 853 35.71 -7.73 -8.34
N PHE A 854 35.30 -8.68 -7.50
CA PHE A 854 35.77 -8.79 -6.13
C PHE A 854 36.45 -10.13 -5.87
N MET A 855 37.63 -10.08 -5.26
CA MET A 855 38.36 -11.26 -4.80
C MET A 855 37.57 -11.95 -3.68
N VAL A 856 37.37 -13.27 -3.73
CA VAL A 856 36.89 -14.02 -2.55
C VAL A 856 37.83 -15.16 -2.14
N ALA A 857 39.09 -15.11 -2.57
CA ALA A 857 40.15 -15.93 -2.04
C ALA A 857 41.06 -15.14 -1.08
N ASN A 858 41.66 -15.84 -0.13
CA ASN A 858 42.69 -15.28 0.74
C ASN A 858 44.00 -15.07 -0.03
N PRO A 859 44.80 -14.04 0.30
CA PRO A 859 44.66 -13.12 1.44
C PRO A 859 43.84 -11.85 1.16
N TYR A 860 43.36 -11.63 -0.07
CA TYR A 860 42.72 -10.36 -0.48
C TYR A 860 41.19 -10.46 -0.55
N TYR A 861 40.57 -11.28 0.29
CA TYR A 861 39.12 -11.47 0.31
C TYR A 861 38.39 -10.12 0.45
N GLY A 862 37.48 -9.81 -0.46
CA GLY A 862 36.73 -8.56 -0.53
C GLY A 862 37.44 -7.42 -1.28
N ALA A 863 38.69 -7.57 -1.72
CA ALA A 863 39.39 -6.55 -2.50
C ALA A 863 38.74 -6.35 -3.88
N MET A 864 38.55 -5.10 -4.26
CA MET A 864 38.02 -4.71 -5.56
C MET A 864 39.11 -4.80 -6.63
N GLY A 865 38.79 -5.28 -7.82
CA GLY A 865 39.73 -5.32 -8.93
C GLY A 865 39.08 -5.05 -10.27
N ASP A 866 39.91 -4.62 -11.21
CA ASP A 866 39.52 -4.29 -12.59
C ASP A 866 40.06 -5.35 -13.55
N VAL A 867 39.15 -5.95 -14.31
CA VAL A 867 39.48 -6.91 -15.36
C VAL A 867 40.29 -6.23 -16.45
N GLN A 868 41.41 -6.84 -16.82
CA GLN A 868 42.30 -6.38 -17.88
C GLN A 868 42.11 -7.21 -19.15
N ASP A 869 42.78 -6.80 -20.23
CA ASP A 869 42.89 -7.63 -21.42
C ASP A 869 43.48 -9.00 -21.05
N SER A 870 42.72 -10.03 -21.40
CA SER A 870 42.95 -11.44 -21.07
C SER A 870 43.04 -12.32 -22.31
N SER A 871 43.11 -11.72 -23.51
CA SER A 871 43.14 -12.41 -24.80
C SER A 871 44.24 -13.49 -24.93
N ASP A 872 45.33 -13.34 -24.17
CA ASP A 872 46.46 -14.28 -24.11
C ASP A 872 46.23 -15.50 -23.20
N VAL A 873 45.33 -15.41 -22.23
CA VAL A 873 45.11 -16.44 -21.19
C VAL A 873 43.69 -17.01 -21.16
N ILE A 874 42.76 -16.43 -21.92
CA ILE A 874 41.34 -16.79 -21.90
C ILE A 874 41.05 -18.21 -22.42
N ASN A 875 41.86 -18.68 -23.36
CA ASN A 875 41.78 -20.04 -23.91
C ASN A 875 42.19 -21.12 -22.88
N GLU A 876 42.80 -20.71 -21.78
CA GLU A 876 43.16 -21.57 -20.65
C GLU A 876 42.15 -21.45 -19.49
N GLY A 877 40.99 -20.82 -19.73
CA GLY A 877 39.96 -20.60 -18.72
C GLY A 877 40.31 -19.53 -17.68
N ARG A 878 41.23 -18.61 -18.02
CA ARG A 878 41.79 -17.62 -17.08
C ARG A 878 41.47 -16.17 -17.46
N VAL A 879 41.38 -15.31 -16.46
CA VAL A 879 41.16 -13.85 -16.60
C VAL A 879 42.22 -13.10 -15.81
N ARG A 880 42.73 -12.00 -16.37
CA ARG A 880 43.69 -11.10 -15.70
C ARG A 880 42.93 -10.00 -14.99
N VAL A 881 43.23 -9.80 -13.70
CA VAL A 881 42.60 -8.76 -12.88
C VAL A 881 43.67 -8.00 -12.10
N VAL A 882 43.51 -6.68 -12.02
CA VAL A 882 44.31 -5.81 -11.15
C VAL A 882 43.50 -5.49 -9.92
N PHE A 883 43.92 -5.95 -8.75
CA PHE A 883 43.24 -5.68 -7.49
C PHE A 883 43.81 -4.44 -6.81
N SER A 884 42.92 -3.61 -6.28
CA SER A 884 43.18 -2.50 -5.38
C SER A 884 42.96 -2.98 -3.95
N VAL A 885 44.05 -3.20 -3.22
CA VAL A 885 43.99 -3.71 -1.84
C VAL A 885 43.88 -2.54 -0.85
N PRO A 886 42.73 -2.37 -0.17
CA PRO A 886 42.58 -1.32 0.84
C PRO A 886 43.35 -1.68 2.13
N CYS A 887 43.73 -0.66 2.91
CA CYS A 887 44.24 -0.86 4.26
C CYS A 887 43.05 -1.06 5.21
N GLU A 888 42.99 -2.21 5.88
CA GLU A 888 41.95 -2.50 6.88
C GLU A 888 42.30 -1.91 8.27
N PRO A 889 41.30 -1.46 9.05
CA PRO A 889 41.52 -1.00 10.42
C PRO A 889 41.96 -2.16 11.32
N GLN A 890 42.88 -1.89 12.25
CA GLN A 890 43.38 -2.90 13.20
C GLN A 890 42.46 -2.99 14.43
N LEU A 891 41.53 -3.93 14.43
CA LEU A 891 40.53 -4.09 15.50
C LEU A 891 40.92 -5.09 16.59
N ASP A 892 42.04 -5.80 16.47
CA ASP A 892 42.43 -6.88 17.40
C ASP A 892 42.49 -6.45 18.87
N ALA A 893 43.07 -5.28 19.13
CA ALA A 893 43.15 -4.72 20.49
C ALA A 893 41.76 -4.40 21.06
N LEU A 894 40.82 -3.95 20.21
CA LEU A 894 39.45 -3.68 20.61
C LEU A 894 38.69 -4.98 20.88
N ILE A 895 38.85 -6.00 20.03
CA ILE A 895 38.25 -7.34 20.22
C ILE A 895 38.72 -7.94 21.56
N GLN A 896 40.02 -7.90 21.85
CA GLN A 896 40.57 -8.40 23.12
C GLN A 896 40.05 -7.62 24.34
N SER A 897 39.75 -6.33 24.18
CA SER A 897 39.26 -5.46 25.25
C SER A 897 37.76 -5.22 25.23
N GLN A 898 36.99 -5.92 24.39
CA GLN A 898 35.56 -5.71 24.18
C GLN A 898 34.75 -5.80 25.49
N HIS A 899 35.13 -6.71 26.38
CA HIS A 899 34.52 -6.91 27.70
C HIS A 899 34.56 -5.64 28.59
N LYS A 900 35.47 -4.70 28.33
CA LYS A 900 35.56 -3.42 29.07
C LYS A 900 34.46 -2.45 28.68
N TYR A 901 34.00 -2.53 27.43
CA TYR A 901 33.00 -1.63 26.84
C TYR A 901 31.63 -2.29 26.72
N SER A 902 31.54 -3.60 27.00
CA SER A 902 30.29 -4.35 26.96
C SER A 902 29.40 -4.03 28.16
N VAL A 903 28.10 -3.96 27.93
CA VAL A 903 27.11 -3.79 28.99
C VAL A 903 27.07 -5.08 29.82
N LYS A 904 27.18 -4.94 31.14
CA LYS A 904 27.06 -6.06 32.07
C LYS A 904 25.61 -6.29 32.40
N TYR A 905 25.18 -7.55 32.29
CA TYR A 905 23.82 -7.98 32.62
C TYR A 905 23.83 -8.94 33.82
N CYS A 906 22.78 -8.88 34.63
CA CYS A 906 22.56 -9.79 35.74
C CYS A 906 21.15 -10.41 35.67
N PRO A 907 20.95 -11.60 36.24
CA PRO A 907 19.62 -12.19 36.36
C PRO A 907 18.69 -11.35 37.23
N GLY A 908 17.38 -11.44 36.96
CA GLY A 908 16.37 -10.66 37.66
C GLY A 908 16.36 -10.84 39.19
N TYR A 909 16.77 -11.99 39.72
CA TYR A 909 16.85 -12.22 41.17
C TYR A 909 17.99 -11.43 41.84
N VAL A 910 19.10 -11.19 41.13
CA VAL A 910 20.22 -10.36 41.63
C VAL A 910 19.77 -8.91 41.72
N LEU A 911 19.12 -8.43 40.65
CA LEU A 911 18.57 -7.09 40.58
C LEU A 911 17.51 -6.86 41.67
N ALA A 912 16.59 -7.81 41.83
CA ALA A 912 15.56 -7.81 42.86
C ALA A 912 16.16 -7.70 44.28
N SER A 913 17.22 -8.47 44.56
CA SER A 913 17.90 -8.43 45.86
C SER A 913 18.56 -7.08 46.17
N ARG A 914 19.03 -6.35 45.16
CA ARG A 914 19.64 -5.01 45.35
C ARG A 914 18.60 -3.93 45.58
N LEU A 915 17.48 -4.02 44.87
CA LEU A 915 16.35 -3.08 44.97
C LEU A 915 15.40 -3.38 46.13
N GLY A 916 15.58 -4.49 46.85
CA GLY A 916 14.71 -4.88 47.95
C GLY A 916 13.30 -5.32 47.51
N ILE A 917 13.14 -5.76 46.27
CA ILE A 917 11.86 -6.21 45.69
C ILE A 917 11.93 -7.69 45.28
N THR A 918 10.81 -8.27 44.84
CA THR A 918 10.79 -9.65 44.31
C THR A 918 11.21 -9.69 42.84
N SER A 919 11.76 -10.83 42.39
CA SER A 919 12.08 -11.04 40.96
C SER A 919 10.84 -10.97 40.06
N TYR A 920 9.66 -11.27 40.61
CA TYR A 920 8.37 -11.06 39.96
C TYR A 920 8.13 -9.58 39.64
N LEU A 921 8.37 -8.67 40.59
CA LEU A 921 8.18 -7.23 40.38
C LEU A 921 9.16 -6.67 39.34
N VAL A 922 10.44 -7.06 39.40
CA VAL A 922 11.41 -6.74 38.34
C VAL A 922 10.88 -7.20 36.98
N SER A 923 10.35 -8.42 36.91
CA SER A 923 9.80 -8.97 35.68
C SER A 923 8.54 -8.25 35.19
N ARG A 924 7.63 -7.84 36.08
CA ARG A 924 6.39 -7.14 35.69
C ARG A 924 6.65 -5.71 35.27
N PHE A 925 7.41 -4.94 36.05
CA PHE A 925 7.66 -3.52 35.78
C PHE A 925 8.59 -3.29 34.59
N SER A 926 9.52 -4.21 34.33
CA SER A 926 10.28 -4.21 33.06
C SER A 926 9.42 -4.55 31.83
N GLY A 927 8.25 -5.16 32.00
CA GLY A 927 7.32 -5.51 30.93
C GLY A 927 6.24 -4.45 30.71
N SER A 928 5.01 -4.90 30.43
CA SER A 928 3.83 -4.04 30.33
C SER A 928 2.91 -4.27 31.53
N ILE A 929 2.40 -3.19 32.11
CA ILE A 929 1.45 -3.20 33.23
C ILE A 929 0.26 -2.36 32.82
N PHE A 930 -0.95 -2.89 32.87
CA PHE A 930 -2.16 -2.19 32.45
C PHE A 930 -3.01 -1.78 33.65
N ILE A 931 -3.36 -0.50 33.72
CA ILE A 931 -4.29 0.06 34.70
C ILE A 931 -5.56 0.50 33.96
N GLY A 932 -6.71 -0.04 34.34
CA GLY A 932 -8.04 0.37 33.87
C GLY A 932 -8.62 1.48 34.74
N ARG A 933 -9.60 2.21 34.20
CA ARG A 933 -10.33 3.23 34.95
C ARG A 933 -11.39 2.65 35.89
N GLY A 934 -11.67 3.36 36.98
CA GLY A 934 -12.61 2.91 38.01
C GLY A 934 -12.00 1.85 38.93
N SER A 935 -12.81 0.87 39.34
CA SER A 935 -12.41 -0.27 40.18
C SER A 935 -12.65 -1.61 39.49
N LYS A 936 -12.03 -2.70 39.99
CA LYS A 936 -12.26 -4.05 39.46
C LYS A 936 -13.74 -4.48 39.50
N LYS A 937 -14.52 -3.94 40.45
CA LYS A 937 -15.96 -4.22 40.59
C LYS A 937 -16.83 -3.31 39.74
N ASN A 938 -16.36 -2.12 39.41
CA ASN A 938 -17.08 -1.15 38.58
C ASN A 938 -16.10 -0.45 37.61
N PRO A 939 -15.71 -1.13 36.51
CA PRO A 939 -14.77 -0.59 35.54
C PRO A 939 -15.42 0.51 34.70
N HIS A 940 -14.78 1.68 34.60
CA HIS A 940 -15.24 2.79 33.79
C HIS A 940 -14.62 2.74 32.38
N GLY A 941 -15.25 1.99 31.49
CA GLY A 941 -14.85 1.85 30.08
C GLY A 941 -13.75 0.81 29.84
N GLU A 942 -13.45 0.56 28.56
CA GLU A 942 -12.49 -0.49 28.15
C GLU A 942 -11.04 0.01 28.01
N GLN A 943 -10.80 1.32 28.14
CA GLN A 943 -9.47 1.89 27.96
C GLN A 943 -8.56 1.57 29.14
N LYS A 944 -7.38 1.02 28.83
CA LYS A 944 -6.33 0.69 29.80
C LYS A 944 -5.07 1.49 29.50
N ALA A 945 -4.53 2.13 30.53
CA ALA A 945 -3.25 2.82 30.49
C ALA A 945 -2.11 1.83 30.73
N ASN A 946 -1.11 1.80 29.84
CA ASN A 946 0.13 1.05 30.10
C ASN A 946 1.07 1.92 30.95
N VAL A 947 1.48 1.39 32.10
CA VAL A 947 2.44 2.00 33.04
C VAL A 947 3.70 1.15 33.24
N GLY A 948 3.90 0.10 32.43
CA GLY A 948 5.16 -0.65 32.45
C GLY A 948 6.29 0.08 31.73
N LEU A 949 7.55 -0.23 32.08
CA LEU A 949 8.74 0.34 31.42
C LEU A 949 8.91 -0.14 29.97
N ASN A 950 8.23 -1.23 29.57
CA ASN A 950 8.26 -1.78 28.21
C ASN A 950 9.67 -2.06 27.70
N LEU A 951 10.50 -2.65 28.55
CA LEU A 951 11.86 -3.05 28.26
C LEU A 951 11.96 -4.49 27.73
N LYS A 952 10.89 -5.29 27.80
CA LYS A 952 10.87 -6.66 27.28
C LYS A 952 9.51 -7.07 26.72
N PHE A 953 9.51 -7.90 25.69
CA PHE A 953 8.29 -8.30 24.98
C PHE A 953 8.27 -9.79 24.63
N ASN A 954 7.80 -10.63 25.56
CA ASN A 954 7.76 -12.09 25.38
C ASN A 954 7.00 -12.53 24.12
N LYS A 955 5.82 -11.96 23.87
CA LYS A 955 4.97 -12.36 22.72
C LYS A 955 5.57 -11.98 21.37
N LYS A 956 6.36 -10.91 21.32
CA LYS A 956 7.00 -10.42 20.09
C LYS A 956 8.43 -10.93 19.91
N ASN A 957 8.98 -11.61 20.93
CA ASN A 957 10.39 -11.97 21.01
C ASN A 957 11.33 -10.76 20.83
N GLU A 958 11.00 -9.62 21.47
CA GLU A 958 11.79 -8.38 21.38
C GLU A 958 12.39 -7.96 22.74
N GLU A 959 13.58 -7.38 22.70
CA GLU A 959 14.33 -6.79 23.81
C GLU A 959 14.70 -5.32 23.53
N VAL A 960 15.18 -4.61 24.56
CA VAL A 960 15.66 -3.22 24.43
C VAL A 960 17.18 -3.23 24.69
N PRO A 961 18.02 -3.11 23.63
CA PRO A 961 19.47 -3.17 23.76
C PRO A 961 20.01 -2.17 24.79
N GLY A 962 20.97 -2.60 25.61
CA GLY A 962 21.54 -1.82 26.71
C GLY A 962 20.73 -1.86 28.01
N TYR A 963 19.48 -2.32 27.99
CA TYR A 963 18.63 -2.47 29.17
C TYR A 963 18.37 -3.93 29.51
N THR A 964 17.78 -4.67 28.57
CA THR A 964 17.39 -6.08 28.77
C THR A 964 18.04 -6.97 27.73
N LYS A 965 18.27 -8.22 28.11
CA LYS A 965 18.79 -9.24 27.19
C LYS A 965 18.13 -10.58 27.46
N ARG A 966 17.65 -11.25 26.42
CA ARG A 966 17.06 -12.59 26.54
C ARG A 966 18.12 -13.66 26.29
N THR A 967 18.17 -14.65 27.19
CA THR A 967 18.87 -15.91 26.98
C THR A 967 17.86 -17.02 26.69
N GLU A 968 18.32 -18.22 26.31
CA GLU A 968 17.45 -19.38 26.09
C GLU A 968 16.54 -19.70 27.29
N LYS A 969 16.99 -19.36 28.51
CA LYS A 969 16.33 -19.76 29.76
C LYS A 969 15.73 -18.60 30.55
N GLU A 970 16.31 -17.40 30.47
CA GLU A 970 15.88 -16.28 31.32
C GLU A 970 16.16 -14.88 30.73
N TRP A 971 15.52 -13.87 31.33
CA TRP A 971 15.77 -12.46 31.06
C TRP A 971 16.85 -11.91 31.99
N LEU A 972 17.81 -11.20 31.38
CA LEU A 972 18.87 -10.48 32.07
C LEU A 972 18.64 -8.98 31.97
N TYR A 973 19.16 -8.24 32.96
CA TYR A 973 18.93 -6.82 33.14
C TYR A 973 20.27 -6.10 33.38
N SER A 974 20.44 -4.91 32.81
CA SER A 974 21.64 -4.10 32.99
C SER A 974 21.55 -3.20 34.23
N ALA A 975 22.66 -2.54 34.57
CA ALA A 975 22.68 -1.52 35.62
C ALA A 975 21.72 -0.34 35.32
N ALA A 976 21.51 0.01 34.05
CA ALA A 976 20.56 1.06 33.69
C ALA A 976 19.10 0.71 34.06
N VAL A 977 18.75 -0.59 34.07
CA VAL A 977 17.44 -1.05 34.56
C VAL A 977 17.37 -0.95 36.08
N GLU A 978 18.48 -1.16 36.78
CA GLU A 978 18.58 -0.98 38.23
C GLU A 978 18.27 0.45 38.63
N ASP A 979 18.97 1.41 38.01
CA ASP A 979 18.76 2.84 38.29
C ASP A 979 17.33 3.28 37.95
N LEU A 980 16.80 2.82 36.81
CA LEU A 980 15.46 3.16 36.36
C LEU A 980 14.35 2.56 37.25
N LEU A 981 14.51 1.30 37.69
CA LEU A 981 13.56 0.70 38.63
C LEU A 981 13.68 1.30 40.02
N ALA A 982 14.87 1.70 40.45
CA ALA A 982 15.06 2.43 41.70
C ALA A 982 14.33 3.77 41.68
N GLU A 983 14.48 4.56 40.60
CA GLU A 983 13.74 5.81 40.43
C GLU A 983 12.22 5.58 40.39
N TYR A 984 11.76 4.55 39.67
CA TYR A 984 10.32 4.22 39.62
C TYR A 984 9.83 3.87 41.04
N LEU A 985 10.53 2.98 41.73
CA LEU A 985 10.16 2.55 43.07
C LEU A 985 10.13 3.74 44.07
N GLU A 986 11.07 4.67 43.96
CA GLU A 986 11.12 5.87 44.81
C GLU A 986 9.94 6.81 44.54
N ARG A 987 9.57 7.02 43.27
CA ARG A 987 8.48 7.94 42.88
C ARG A 987 7.08 7.36 43.11
N PHE A 988 6.90 6.06 42.92
CA PHE A 988 5.57 5.42 42.84
C PHE A 988 5.51 4.10 43.62
N SER A 989 6.05 4.09 44.84
CA SER A 989 6.13 2.91 45.72
C SER A 989 4.78 2.21 45.96
N GLU A 990 3.68 2.96 46.01
CA GLU A 990 2.34 2.45 46.28
C GLU A 990 1.88 1.48 45.19
N LEU A 991 2.25 1.75 43.93
CA LEU A 991 1.96 0.88 42.81
C LEU A 991 2.72 -0.45 42.92
N PHE A 992 3.99 -0.41 43.35
CA PHE A 992 4.79 -1.62 43.57
C PHE A 992 4.20 -2.49 44.67
N ASP A 993 3.82 -1.88 45.80
CA ASP A 993 3.20 -2.57 46.93
C ASP A 993 1.87 -3.22 46.52
N PHE A 994 1.04 -2.51 45.75
CA PHE A 994 -0.23 -3.04 45.30
C PHE A 994 -0.07 -4.21 44.33
N VAL A 995 0.82 -4.09 43.33
CA VAL A 995 1.10 -5.17 42.37
C VAL A 995 1.73 -6.38 43.06
N ALA A 996 2.54 -6.16 44.11
CA ALA A 996 3.14 -7.24 44.91
C ALA A 996 2.08 -8.07 45.62
N ARG A 997 1.07 -7.42 46.22
CA ARG A 997 -0.04 -8.09 46.92
C ARG A 997 -1.00 -8.80 45.97
N ASN A 998 -1.10 -8.34 44.72
CA ASN A 998 -2.04 -8.83 43.71
C ASN A 998 -1.33 -9.54 42.53
N SER A 999 -0.37 -10.41 42.83
CA SER A 999 0.48 -11.06 41.81
C SER A 999 -0.24 -11.95 40.78
N HIS A 1000 -1.51 -12.29 41.01
CA HIS A 1000 -2.33 -13.12 40.11
C HIS A 1000 -3.07 -12.32 39.04
N ASP A 1001 -3.17 -11.00 39.21
CA ASP A 1001 -3.92 -10.13 38.31
C ASP A 1001 -3.02 -9.60 37.18
N ASP A 1002 -3.56 -9.60 35.95
CA ASP A 1002 -2.86 -9.04 34.78
C ASP A 1002 -3.23 -7.57 34.49
N VAL A 1003 -4.35 -7.11 35.05
CA VAL A 1003 -4.89 -5.75 34.88
C VAL A 1003 -5.28 -5.24 36.26
N PHE A 1004 -4.82 -4.04 36.59
CA PHE A 1004 -5.12 -3.34 37.84
C PHE A 1004 -6.07 -2.17 37.56
N TYR A 1005 -6.60 -1.53 38.60
CA TYR A 1005 -7.58 -0.45 38.46
C TYR A 1005 -7.20 0.72 39.37
N GLU A 1006 -7.38 1.94 38.88
CA GLU A 1006 -6.90 3.16 39.53
C GLU A 1006 -7.48 3.36 40.94
N ASP A 1007 -8.78 3.10 41.13
CA ASP A 1007 -9.47 3.26 42.43
C ASP A 1007 -9.06 2.18 43.44
N ASP A 1008 -8.62 1.01 42.95
CA ASP A 1008 -8.16 -0.08 43.81
C ASP A 1008 -6.73 0.19 44.32
N ILE A 1009 -5.90 0.89 43.53
CA ILE A 1009 -4.51 1.22 43.87
C ILE A 1009 -4.46 2.45 44.80
N TRP A 1010 -5.25 3.48 44.50
CA TRP A 1010 -5.29 4.74 45.27
C TRP A 1010 -6.70 5.03 45.80
N PRO A 1011 -7.12 4.36 46.90
CA PRO A 1011 -8.45 4.56 47.48
C PRO A 1011 -8.53 5.90 48.23
N GLY A 1012 -9.48 6.78 47.88
CA GLY A 1012 -9.73 8.07 48.54
C GLY A 1012 -11.04 8.76 48.12
N GLU A 1013 -11.51 9.75 48.90
CA GLU A 1013 -12.73 10.54 48.62
C GLU A 1013 -12.54 11.59 47.51
N ASP A 1014 -11.29 11.97 47.21
CA ASP A 1014 -10.92 12.79 46.05
C ASP A 1014 -10.35 11.87 44.96
N GLU A 1015 -11.06 11.69 43.85
CA GLU A 1015 -10.79 10.76 42.73
C GLU A 1015 -9.44 10.98 41.98
N ASN A 1016 -8.30 10.93 42.68
CA ASN A 1016 -6.97 11.26 42.15
C ASN A 1016 -6.29 10.11 41.38
N GLY A 1017 -6.91 8.93 41.27
CA GLY A 1017 -6.33 7.77 40.58
C GLY A 1017 -6.00 8.05 39.12
N ALA A 1018 -6.89 8.74 38.40
CA ALA A 1018 -6.68 9.10 37.00
C ALA A 1018 -5.53 10.10 36.81
N GLU A 1019 -5.36 11.04 37.75
CA GLU A 1019 -4.25 12.00 37.73
C GLU A 1019 -2.91 11.30 37.99
N LYS A 1020 -2.86 10.37 38.95
CA LYS A 1020 -1.67 9.55 39.24
C LYS A 1020 -1.26 8.69 38.06
N VAL A 1021 -2.21 8.08 37.37
CA VAL A 1021 -1.92 7.33 36.13
C VAL A 1021 -1.37 8.25 35.05
N GLN A 1022 -1.91 9.46 34.89
CA GLN A 1022 -1.38 10.44 33.94
C GLN A 1022 0.02 10.94 34.30
N GLU A 1023 0.30 11.15 35.58
CA GLU A 1023 1.62 11.52 36.10
C GLU A 1023 2.67 10.46 35.72
N ILE A 1024 2.36 9.18 35.98
CA ILE A 1024 3.23 8.05 35.62
C ILE A 1024 3.43 7.99 34.10
N GLN A 1025 2.36 8.11 33.32
CA GLN A 1025 2.47 8.08 31.85
C GLN A 1025 3.29 9.27 31.30
N GLY A 1026 3.15 10.45 31.90
CA GLY A 1026 3.93 11.64 31.56
C GLY A 1026 5.41 11.44 31.85
N TRP A 1027 5.74 10.94 33.05
CA TRP A 1027 7.12 10.61 33.42
C TRP A 1027 7.72 9.55 32.49
N LEU A 1028 7.03 8.43 32.27
CA LEU A 1028 7.49 7.37 31.37
C LEU A 1028 7.71 7.86 29.95
N LYS A 1029 6.84 8.74 29.44
CA LYS A 1029 6.96 9.30 28.09
C LYS A 1029 8.16 10.22 27.96
N ASN A 1030 8.44 11.02 28.99
CA ASN A 1030 9.54 11.99 28.99
C ASN A 1030 10.90 11.35 29.36
N HIS A 1031 10.91 10.16 29.95
CA HIS A 1031 12.14 9.46 30.31
C HIS A 1031 12.89 8.97 29.05
N PRO A 1032 14.24 9.07 28.97
CA PRO A 1032 15.03 8.69 27.78
C PRO A 1032 14.74 7.28 27.23
N VAL A 1033 14.39 6.34 28.12
CA VAL A 1033 14.05 4.95 27.79
C VAL A 1033 12.88 4.81 26.80
N SER A 1034 11.96 5.78 26.76
CA SER A 1034 10.80 5.75 25.86
C SER A 1034 11.21 5.91 24.39
N SER A 1035 12.36 6.54 24.16
CA SER A 1035 12.93 6.79 22.84
C SER A 1035 13.76 5.63 22.30
N SER A 1036 14.21 4.71 23.18
CA SER A 1036 15.06 3.57 22.82
C SER A 1036 14.42 2.63 21.80
N SER A 1037 15.22 2.16 20.84
CA SER A 1037 14.82 1.18 19.84
C SER A 1037 14.69 -0.22 20.43
N ARG A 1038 13.77 -1.01 19.87
CA ARG A 1038 13.57 -2.42 20.22
C ARG A 1038 14.25 -3.28 19.16
N ALA A 1039 14.69 -4.47 19.54
CA ALA A 1039 15.28 -5.43 18.64
C ALA A 1039 14.77 -6.85 18.89
N SER A 1040 14.80 -7.71 17.87
CA SER A 1040 14.55 -9.14 18.08
C SER A 1040 15.65 -9.75 18.95
N CYS A 1041 15.26 -10.65 19.85
CA CYS A 1041 16.18 -11.40 20.71
C CYS A 1041 17.12 -12.32 19.90
N ASP A 1042 16.80 -12.57 18.64
CA ASP A 1042 17.57 -13.46 17.76
C ASP A 1042 18.76 -12.74 17.08
N LEU A 1043 18.87 -11.41 17.27
CA LEU A 1043 19.94 -10.59 16.69
C LEU A 1043 21.09 -10.41 17.68
N GLN A 1044 22.32 -10.51 17.19
CA GLN A 1044 23.51 -10.12 17.95
C GLN A 1044 23.84 -8.64 17.67
N ILE A 1045 23.60 -7.79 18.67
CA ILE A 1045 23.80 -6.34 18.57
C ILE A 1045 25.05 -5.96 19.37
N LEU A 1046 25.87 -5.08 18.80
CA LEU A 1046 27.02 -4.49 19.49
C LEU A 1046 26.56 -3.36 20.41
N ASP A 1047 27.15 -3.30 21.61
CA ASP A 1047 26.90 -2.20 22.54
C ASP A 1047 27.47 -0.88 21.99
N ALA A 1048 26.78 0.24 22.26
CA ALA A 1048 27.13 1.56 21.72
C ALA A 1048 28.60 1.97 21.98
N GLY A 1049 29.12 1.67 23.17
CA GLY A 1049 30.52 1.97 23.51
C GLY A 1049 31.55 1.19 22.68
N ILE A 1050 31.18 0.02 22.14
CA ILE A 1050 32.04 -0.71 21.18
C ILE A 1050 31.98 -0.04 19.81
N VAL A 1051 30.80 0.40 19.38
CA VAL A 1051 30.60 1.09 18.10
C VAL A 1051 31.42 2.38 18.04
N GLU A 1052 31.38 3.21 19.09
CA GLU A 1052 32.19 4.44 19.20
C GLU A 1052 33.69 4.16 19.06
N LYS A 1053 34.19 3.06 19.66
CA LYS A 1053 35.60 2.67 19.53
C LYS A 1053 35.95 2.16 18.13
N ILE A 1054 35.02 1.50 17.44
CA ILE A 1054 35.19 1.14 16.04
C ILE A 1054 35.29 2.41 15.18
N GLU A 1055 34.44 3.42 15.42
CA GLU A 1055 34.49 4.70 14.71
C GLU A 1055 35.81 5.44 14.91
N GLU A 1056 36.31 5.50 16.15
CA GLU A 1056 37.61 6.10 16.47
C GLU A 1056 38.76 5.44 15.68
N GLU A 1057 38.78 4.10 15.61
CA GLU A 1057 39.81 3.37 14.84
C GLU A 1057 39.64 3.53 13.32
N LEU A 1058 38.40 3.61 12.82
CA LEU A 1058 38.13 3.90 11.41
C LEU A 1058 38.64 5.30 11.02
N GLU A 1059 38.44 6.31 11.87
CA GLU A 1059 38.89 7.67 11.59
C GLU A 1059 40.42 7.77 11.57
N LYS A 1060 41.11 7.09 12.51
CA LYS A 1060 42.58 6.96 12.48
C LYS A 1060 43.06 6.31 11.18
N THR A 1061 42.36 5.28 10.72
CA THR A 1061 42.73 4.54 9.50
C THR A 1061 42.57 5.40 8.24
N LYS A 1062 41.53 6.24 8.15
CA LYS A 1062 41.36 7.21 7.03
C LYS A 1062 42.54 8.17 6.91
N VAL A 1063 43.06 8.66 8.04
CA VAL A 1063 44.25 9.53 8.05
C VAL A 1063 45.47 8.79 7.50
N VAL A 1064 45.69 7.53 7.88
CA VAL A 1064 46.83 6.71 7.40
C VAL A 1064 46.75 6.42 5.90
N ILE A 1065 45.56 6.18 5.34
CA ILE A 1065 45.34 5.96 3.90
C ILE A 1065 45.76 7.20 3.09
N THR A 1066 45.67 8.39 3.66
CA THR A 1066 46.11 9.65 3.00
C THR A 1066 47.64 9.70 2.81
N TYR A 1067 48.41 8.95 3.60
CA TYR A 1067 49.89 8.94 3.58
C TYR A 1067 50.52 7.70 2.91
N LYS A 1068 49.74 6.64 2.64
CA LYS A 1068 50.22 5.44 1.93
C LYS A 1068 49.27 5.08 0.78
N PRO A 1069 49.69 5.17 -0.50
CA PRO A 1069 48.85 4.80 -1.63
C PRO A 1069 48.53 3.30 -1.64
N GLN A 1070 47.38 2.95 -2.21
CA GLN A 1070 46.93 1.56 -2.39
C GLN A 1070 47.95 0.76 -3.22
N GLN A 1071 48.17 -0.51 -2.85
CA GLN A 1071 49.01 -1.42 -3.63
C GLN A 1071 48.17 -2.13 -4.69
N SER A 1072 48.61 -2.06 -5.93
CA SER A 1072 48.03 -2.82 -7.05
C SER A 1072 48.73 -4.17 -7.20
N GLN A 1073 47.96 -5.25 -7.27
CA GLN A 1073 48.50 -6.59 -7.54
C GLN A 1073 47.81 -7.26 -8.74
N TYR A 1074 48.61 -7.93 -9.57
CA TYR A 1074 48.16 -8.70 -10.72
C TYR A 1074 47.92 -10.15 -10.30
N LEU A 1075 46.71 -10.66 -10.54
CA LEU A 1075 46.36 -12.06 -10.29
C LEU A 1075 45.64 -12.65 -11.51
N PHE A 1076 45.85 -13.95 -11.73
CA PHE A 1076 45.19 -14.74 -12.77
C PHE A 1076 44.06 -15.56 -12.13
N LEU A 1077 42.87 -15.52 -12.72
CA LEU A 1077 41.71 -16.33 -12.35
C LEU A 1077 41.82 -17.72 -13.01
N ASN A 1078 41.34 -18.81 -12.38
CA ASN A 1078 41.40 -20.19 -12.91
C ASN A 1078 39.99 -20.79 -13.07
N GLU A 1079 39.89 -21.94 -13.76
CA GLU A 1079 38.66 -22.67 -14.13
C GLU A 1079 37.65 -22.92 -12.98
N ASP A 1080 38.07 -22.95 -11.71
CA ASP A 1080 37.20 -23.20 -10.55
C ASP A 1080 36.37 -21.98 -10.07
N VAL A 1081 36.32 -20.89 -10.85
CA VAL A 1081 35.51 -19.73 -10.51
C VAL A 1081 34.02 -20.06 -10.58
N THR A 1082 33.41 -20.12 -9.41
CA THR A 1082 31.98 -20.35 -9.27
C THR A 1082 31.28 -19.07 -8.82
N MET A 1083 30.35 -18.54 -9.63
CA MET A 1083 29.74 -17.22 -9.38
C MET A 1083 28.28 -17.34 -8.93
N ALA A 1084 27.99 -17.14 -7.64
CA ALA A 1084 26.60 -16.97 -7.24
C ALA A 1084 26.05 -15.65 -7.81
N LEU A 1085 24.94 -15.66 -8.56
CA LEU A 1085 24.14 -14.44 -8.72
C LEU A 1085 23.49 -14.22 -7.36
N VAL A 1086 24.16 -13.45 -6.52
CA VAL A 1086 23.63 -13.09 -5.21
C VAL A 1086 22.51 -12.06 -5.45
N GLN A 1087 21.27 -12.55 -5.58
CA GLN A 1087 20.06 -11.72 -5.57
C GLN A 1087 19.55 -11.43 -4.15
N GLY A 1088 20.35 -11.62 -3.10
CA GLY A 1088 19.98 -11.25 -1.73
C GLY A 1088 21.14 -11.42 -0.74
N PRO A 1089 21.09 -10.79 0.44
CA PRO A 1089 22.19 -10.83 1.40
C PRO A 1089 22.44 -12.27 1.86
N SER A 1090 23.63 -12.79 1.62
CA SER A 1090 24.02 -14.09 2.17
C SER A 1090 24.29 -13.93 3.66
N ASN A 1091 23.34 -14.34 4.51
CA ASN A 1091 23.58 -14.56 5.94
C ASN A 1091 24.49 -15.78 6.12
N LYS A 1092 25.79 -15.63 5.88
CA LYS A 1092 26.79 -16.50 6.50
C LYS A 1092 27.17 -15.87 7.84
N VAL A 1093 26.46 -16.32 8.88
CA VAL A 1093 26.85 -16.13 10.28
C VAL A 1093 28.22 -16.79 10.47
N CYS A 1094 29.19 -16.05 11.01
CA CYS A 1094 30.40 -16.63 11.60
C CYS A 1094 29.97 -17.59 12.72
N GLY A 1095 30.06 -18.89 12.46
CA GLY A 1095 29.88 -19.94 13.44
C GLY A 1095 31.17 -20.76 13.54
N ASP A 1096 31.60 -20.99 14.77
CA ASP A 1096 32.86 -21.58 15.20
C ASP A 1096 33.26 -22.90 14.55
N GLY A 1097 34.58 -23.09 14.39
CA GLY A 1097 35.25 -24.38 14.54
C GLY A 1097 35.08 -25.40 13.41
N LEU A 1098 35.78 -25.19 12.29
CA LEU A 1098 36.21 -26.32 11.44
C LEU A 1098 37.64 -26.73 11.84
N PRO A 1099 37.94 -28.04 11.95
CA PRO A 1099 39.28 -28.50 12.29
C PRO A 1099 40.30 -28.07 11.22
N LYS A 1100 41.43 -27.54 11.69
CA LYS A 1100 42.63 -27.31 10.88
C LYS A 1100 43.11 -28.67 10.35
N ASN A 1101 42.74 -29.00 9.12
CA ASN A 1101 43.53 -29.77 8.14
C ASN A 1101 42.58 -30.36 7.09
N GLU A 1102 42.30 -29.59 6.03
CA GLU A 1102 42.06 -30.13 4.69
C GLU A 1102 42.21 -28.98 3.69
N TYR A 1103 43.24 -29.09 2.85
CA TYR A 1103 43.49 -28.15 1.75
C TYR A 1103 42.47 -28.42 0.64
N CYS A 1104 41.55 -27.49 0.40
CA CYS A 1104 40.80 -27.38 -0.84
C CYS A 1104 41.05 -25.98 -1.43
N PRO A 1105 41.72 -25.85 -2.59
CA PRO A 1105 42.01 -24.56 -3.21
C PRO A 1105 40.82 -24.14 -4.09
N ASN A 1106 39.70 -23.74 -3.48
CA ASN A 1106 38.54 -23.27 -4.26
C ASN A 1106 38.56 -21.74 -4.34
N LEU A 1107 38.94 -21.21 -5.51
CA LEU A 1107 38.88 -19.79 -5.86
C LEU A 1107 37.47 -19.43 -6.35
N LEU A 1108 36.63 -18.85 -5.50
CA LEU A 1108 35.37 -18.25 -5.92
C LEU A 1108 35.60 -16.77 -6.30
N PHE A 1109 34.68 -16.13 -7.04
CA PHE A 1109 34.64 -14.67 -7.27
C PHE A 1109 33.19 -14.16 -7.34
N LEU A 1110 32.97 -12.91 -6.90
CA LEU A 1110 31.70 -12.17 -7.09
C LEU A 1110 31.91 -11.12 -8.19
N VAL A 1111 31.16 -11.22 -9.29
CA VAL A 1111 31.06 -10.12 -10.25
C VAL A 1111 30.13 -9.07 -9.66
N SER A 1112 30.60 -7.83 -9.60
CA SER A 1112 29.78 -6.70 -9.22
C SER A 1112 28.79 -6.39 -10.33
N PHE A 1113 27.55 -6.84 -10.20
CA PHE A 1113 26.47 -5.89 -10.44
C PHE A 1113 26.47 -5.00 -9.20
N HIS A 1114 26.75 -3.70 -9.38
CA HIS A 1114 27.18 -2.70 -8.39
C HIS A 1114 26.34 -2.55 -7.10
N ASN A 1115 25.30 -3.36 -6.91
CA ASN A 1115 24.20 -3.14 -5.97
C ASN A 1115 24.34 -3.82 -4.60
N CYS A 1116 25.24 -4.80 -4.40
CA CYS A 1116 25.31 -5.50 -3.10
C CYS A 1116 26.22 -4.84 -2.05
N MET A 1117 27.26 -4.12 -2.44
CA MET A 1117 28.27 -3.63 -1.48
C MET A 1117 27.97 -2.22 -0.93
N THR A 1118 27.19 -1.43 -1.67
CA THR A 1118 26.66 -0.13 -1.20
C THR A 1118 25.72 -0.33 -0.01
N VAL A 1119 25.00 -1.46 0.05
CA VAL A 1119 24.17 -1.86 1.21
C VAL A 1119 25.02 -2.07 2.46
N PHE A 1120 26.23 -2.63 2.34
CA PHE A 1120 27.09 -2.83 3.51
C PHE A 1120 27.71 -1.51 3.98
N LEU A 1121 28.21 -0.67 3.07
CA LEU A 1121 28.87 0.59 3.43
C LEU A 1121 27.90 1.72 3.80
N SER A 1122 26.70 1.79 3.22
CA SER A 1122 25.69 2.79 3.58
C SER A 1122 24.89 2.38 4.82
N SER A 1123 24.54 1.09 4.98
CA SER A 1123 23.85 0.60 6.19
C SER A 1123 24.79 0.63 7.40
N VAL A 1124 26.11 0.45 7.22
CA VAL A 1124 27.10 0.71 8.26
C VAL A 1124 27.19 2.20 8.57
N LYS A 1125 27.23 3.11 7.57
CA LYS A 1125 27.21 4.56 7.84
C LYS A 1125 25.92 5.06 8.51
N HIS A 1126 24.78 4.40 8.28
CA HIS A 1126 23.49 4.84 8.81
C HIS A 1126 23.11 4.15 10.13
N LYS A 1127 23.60 2.94 10.41
CA LYS A 1127 23.48 2.30 11.74
C LYS A 1127 24.53 2.78 12.74
N ILE A 1128 25.59 3.42 12.25
CA ILE A 1128 26.61 4.07 13.07
C ILE A 1128 26.23 5.53 13.40
N ARG A 1129 25.18 6.11 12.77
CA ARG A 1129 24.66 7.44 13.09
C ARG A 1129 23.34 7.40 13.86
#